data_AF-A0A154P3R4-F1
#
_entry.id   AF-A0A154P3R4-F1
#
_cell.length_a   1.000
_cell.length_b   1.000
_cell.length_c   1.000
_cell.angle_alpha   90.00
_cell.angle_beta   90.00
_cell.angle_gamma   90.00
#
_symmetry.space_group_name_H-M   'P 1'
#
loop_
_entity.id
_entity.type
_entity.pdbx_description
1 polymer ?
#
loop_
_entity_poly.entity_id
_entity_poly.type
_entity_poly.pdbx_seq_one_letter_code
_entity_poly.pdbx_strand_id
1 'polypeptide(L)'
;MKPHTCWLYVPLLLLLAIGTEISQNQVNCSVEHNNSINSETPNIVKLLCDGNGPEQVKVHFSSRIVKNEYIVAFKGYYKPYTRENYIRAALNSSGIHNWKILFRDNLASNFPSDFDVVLLEETDKYDGLDALTDHPLIRRVTPQKLVQRSLKFMNASEDADFPEYKNFKRKINNYNNQFWQSTNRHTSRRLLRAIPRQITSILQADALWGMGVTGNGVKVAIFDTGLAASHPHFKKIKERSNWTNEKTLEDGLGHGTFVAGVIASSCIDCLGFAPDAELHIFRVFTNTQVSYTSWFLDAFNYAILTKVTVLNLSIGGPDFMDHPFVDKVWELTANGVIMVSAIGNDGPLYGTLNNPADQMDVIGVGGINWEDQIARFSSRGMTTWELPAGYGRVKPDLVTYGSAVRGSALQTGCRTLSGTSVASPVVAGAVALLASGFVQTDETHPIKQKVTPASMKQALLGSARRLPGVGMFEQGAGKLDLLRAFHFLRSYTPIATLSPSYIDLTECQYMWPYCTQAVYHTGMPTIVNITIINGLGVSGHVTNLVWHPYTSNGNGERIDVSVTYSDVLWPWSGWLAVAITVPSSARDWQGIAQGHISVTIESPPSDGEETPRQSKIELPLKAKVIPTPPRHKRILWDQYHNLRYPPGYFPRDDLRAKNDPLDWNGDHIHTNFKDMYQHLRNAGYYLEVLGVPFTCFNARNYGTLLMVDTEEEFFPEEVAKLKRDVEEEGLSVIVFADWYNVTVMRKVKFYDENTRQWWIPDTGGANIPALNDLLYPNWDIAFGDQVRNGQFTLGQHPPVTFASGTTITRFPRNGIIIYVELHDQGQELLLESESRSTMSMPILGLFQTNGYKGVQKMYKDDDNIIVNKENVDKNNMKDQIIPGRIVVYGDSNCIDDSHLQKPCFWMLDAILEYTTTGHVATVFTDDIRTKAKILEKSTVLDNSELPQRMEESHLRRHSKVLLPESTNTGHIRPLPSCPTITLAVPKPLNESVPINLYKPQKLLSVGDTIVAVNPVLQDSNPLWLRRRVGGANIPTLHHAERNNIIDELEQSDEDNSELFTSILEENEQSVDYAELFKRFLCAECLKCDFIFEKPSTSAR
;
A
#
# COMPACT_ATOMS: atom_id res chain seq x y z
N MET A 1 -48.14 33.74 -30.76
CA MET A 1 -49.61 33.65 -30.57
C MET A 1 -50.05 32.18 -30.66
N LYS A 2 -51.25 31.87 -30.16
CA LYS A 2 -51.98 30.57 -30.26
C LYS A 2 -52.54 30.33 -31.70
N PRO A 3 -53.29 29.24 -31.99
CA PRO A 3 -53.51 27.96 -31.27
C PRO A 3 -52.96 26.78 -32.15
N HIS A 4 -53.49 25.54 -32.33
CA HIS A 4 -54.58 24.66 -31.84
C HIS A 4 -54.18 23.18 -32.18
N THR A 5 -54.85 22.05 -31.87
CA THR A 5 -56.18 21.70 -31.28
C THR A 5 -56.05 20.40 -30.43
N CYS A 6 -57.16 19.82 -29.95
CA CYS A 6 -57.26 18.47 -29.34
C CYS A 6 -58.51 17.74 -29.85
N TRP A 7 -58.72 16.48 -29.43
CA TRP A 7 -59.97 15.77 -28.99
C TRP A 7 -59.62 14.26 -28.87
N LEU A 8 -59.85 13.51 -27.79
CA LEU A 8 -61.10 13.05 -27.13
C LEU A 8 -61.93 12.04 -27.97
N TYR A 9 -62.54 10.93 -27.48
CA TYR A 9 -62.28 9.98 -26.37
C TYR A 9 -63.36 8.85 -26.38
N VAL A 10 -63.03 7.53 -26.52
CA VAL A 10 -63.81 6.35 -25.99
C VAL A 10 -65.25 6.12 -26.61
N PRO A 11 -66.05 5.02 -26.44
CA PRO A 11 -65.93 3.69 -25.77
C PRO A 11 -66.23 2.37 -26.61
N LEU A 12 -65.85 1.20 -26.04
CA LEU A 12 -66.53 -0.13 -25.81
C LEU A 12 -67.69 -0.66 -26.75
N LEU A 13 -68.03 -1.98 -26.92
CA LEU A 13 -67.70 -3.28 -26.27
C LEU A 13 -68.24 -4.53 -27.07
N LEU A 14 -67.73 -5.76 -26.77
CA LEU A 14 -68.37 -7.13 -26.90
C LEU A 14 -68.64 -7.73 -28.33
N LEU A 15 -68.74 -9.06 -28.60
CA LEU A 15 -68.68 -10.31 -27.78
C LEU A 15 -68.33 -11.59 -28.61
N LEU A 16 -67.97 -12.70 -27.89
CA LEU A 16 -67.81 -14.13 -28.28
C LEU A 16 -66.59 -14.50 -29.18
N ALA A 17 -65.64 -15.39 -28.83
CA ALA A 17 -65.62 -16.77 -28.23
C ALA A 17 -65.76 -17.88 -29.31
N ILE A 18 -65.15 -19.09 -29.25
CA ILE A 18 -64.53 -19.95 -28.21
C ILE A 18 -63.24 -20.58 -28.84
N GLY A 19 -62.19 -21.11 -28.19
CA GLY A 19 -61.78 -21.36 -26.79
C GLY A 19 -60.67 -22.46 -26.71
N THR A 20 -60.47 -23.11 -25.55
CA THR A 20 -59.54 -24.26 -25.24
C THR A 20 -58.02 -24.07 -25.46
N GLU A 21 -57.12 -24.48 -24.56
CA GLU A 21 -57.22 -24.82 -23.12
C GLU A 21 -55.83 -24.71 -22.45
N ILE A 22 -55.76 -24.58 -21.12
CA ILE A 22 -54.50 -24.43 -20.36
C ILE A 22 -54.43 -25.48 -19.24
N SER A 23 -53.31 -26.19 -19.15
CA SER A 23 -53.01 -27.09 -18.02
C SER A 23 -52.28 -26.34 -16.90
N GLN A 24 -52.69 -26.58 -15.66
CA GLN A 24 -52.06 -26.05 -14.44
C GLN A 24 -51.19 -27.13 -13.77
N ASN A 25 -50.29 -26.71 -12.87
CA ASN A 25 -50.15 -27.44 -11.61
C ASN A 25 -49.70 -26.56 -10.43
N GLN A 26 -50.73 -26.13 -9.69
CA GLN A 26 -50.82 -25.87 -8.25
C GLN A 26 -49.55 -25.60 -7.42
N VAL A 27 -49.57 -24.46 -6.71
CA VAL A 27 -48.91 -24.28 -5.41
C VAL A 27 -49.91 -24.66 -4.32
N ASN A 28 -49.50 -25.48 -3.35
CA ASN A 28 -50.30 -25.81 -2.17
C ASN A 28 -49.86 -24.99 -0.95
N CYS A 29 -50.77 -24.23 -0.36
CA CYS A 29 -50.63 -23.67 1.00
C CYS A 29 -51.97 -23.80 1.73
N SER A 30 -52.01 -24.62 2.77
CA SER A 30 -53.17 -24.77 3.66
C SER A 30 -53.17 -23.70 4.75
N VAL A 31 -54.36 -23.24 5.14
CA VAL A 31 -54.57 -22.28 6.22
C VAL A 31 -55.60 -22.86 7.19
N GLU A 32 -55.24 -22.97 8.47
CA GLU A 32 -56.21 -23.21 9.53
C GLU A 32 -56.83 -21.88 9.97
N HIS A 33 -58.17 -21.83 10.03
CA HIS A 33 -58.89 -20.68 10.57
C HIS A 33 -59.00 -20.78 12.09
N ASN A 34 -58.72 -19.67 12.77
CA ASN A 34 -59.30 -19.38 14.08
C ASN A 34 -59.97 -18.00 14.04
N ASN A 35 -61.21 -17.91 14.55
CA ASN A 35 -62.06 -16.73 14.40
C ASN A 35 -61.97 -15.79 15.60
N SER A 36 -61.85 -14.47 15.38
CA SER A 36 -62.84 -13.49 15.90
C SER A 36 -62.56 -12.01 15.52
N ILE A 37 -63.34 -11.50 14.57
CA ILE A 37 -64.26 -10.35 14.74
C ILE A 37 -63.70 -8.96 15.19
N ASN A 38 -63.83 -8.00 14.26
CA ASN A 38 -64.19 -6.57 14.39
C ASN A 38 -63.20 -5.39 14.22
N SER A 39 -63.81 -4.30 13.71
CA SER A 39 -63.40 -2.89 13.61
C SER A 39 -62.37 -2.47 12.54
N GLU A 40 -62.93 -1.82 11.52
CA GLU A 40 -62.35 -1.14 10.36
C GLU A 40 -61.31 -0.05 10.68
N THR A 41 -60.24 0.02 9.89
CA THR A 41 -59.70 1.26 9.26
C THR A 41 -58.60 0.86 8.25
N PRO A 42 -58.32 1.67 7.21
CA PRO A 42 -57.43 1.25 6.11
C PRO A 42 -55.95 1.33 6.51
N ASN A 43 -55.33 0.18 6.78
CA ASN A 43 -53.90 0.09 7.01
C ASN A 43 -53.10 0.27 5.71
N ILE A 44 -52.08 1.14 5.76
CA ILE A 44 -51.04 1.23 4.74
C ILE A 44 -50.27 -0.10 4.73
N VAL A 45 -50.30 -0.83 3.62
CA VAL A 45 -49.57 -2.10 3.47
C VAL A 45 -48.08 -1.81 3.42
N LYS A 46 -47.44 -1.89 4.58
CA LYS A 46 -46.00 -1.79 4.73
C LYS A 46 -45.39 -3.15 4.40
N LEU A 47 -44.82 -3.31 3.20
CA LEU A 47 -44.06 -4.51 2.87
C LEU A 47 -42.90 -4.66 3.88
N LEU A 48 -42.89 -5.80 4.58
CA LEU A 48 -41.73 -6.28 5.30
C LEU A 48 -40.90 -7.08 4.28
N CYS A 49 -39.69 -6.61 3.99
CA CYS A 49 -38.73 -7.40 3.24
C CYS A 49 -38.07 -8.40 4.18
N ASP A 50 -38.07 -9.68 3.83
CA ASP A 50 -37.16 -10.65 4.45
C ASP A 50 -35.71 -10.20 4.19
N GLY A 51 -34.93 -10.16 5.26
CA GLY A 51 -33.52 -9.79 5.21
C GLY A 51 -32.65 -11.03 5.25
N ASN A 52 -32.07 -11.42 4.10
CA ASN A 52 -30.88 -12.27 4.11
C ASN A 52 -29.79 -11.62 4.98
N GLY A 53 -28.97 -12.46 5.61
CA GLY A 53 -27.79 -11.99 6.34
C GLY A 53 -26.81 -11.25 5.42
N PRO A 54 -25.89 -10.44 5.96
CA PRO A 54 -24.87 -9.77 5.16
C PRO A 54 -24.02 -10.79 4.39
N GLU A 55 -23.82 -10.55 3.10
CA GLU A 55 -22.96 -11.38 2.24
C GLU A 55 -21.57 -10.74 2.12
N GLN A 56 -20.51 -11.45 2.51
CA GLN A 56 -19.14 -11.03 2.21
C GLN A 56 -18.75 -11.42 0.78
N VAL A 57 -18.16 -10.48 0.06
CA VAL A 57 -17.67 -10.66 -1.32
C VAL A 57 -16.19 -11.01 -1.29
N LYS A 58 -15.84 -12.31 -1.26
CA LYS A 58 -14.45 -12.70 -1.55
C LYS A 58 -14.23 -12.65 -3.07
N VAL A 59 -13.08 -12.13 -3.48
CA VAL A 59 -12.70 -12.02 -4.89
C VAL A 59 -11.43 -12.82 -5.12
N HIS A 60 -11.39 -13.61 -6.19
CA HIS A 60 -10.18 -14.25 -6.70
C HIS A 60 -9.93 -13.75 -8.12
N PHE A 61 -8.66 -13.70 -8.55
CA PHE A 61 -8.26 -13.28 -9.89
C PHE A 61 -7.33 -14.28 -10.57
N SER A 62 -7.28 -14.21 -11.90
CA SER A 62 -6.34 -14.90 -12.78
C SER A 62 -6.26 -14.12 -14.11
N SER A 63 -5.14 -14.14 -14.85
CA SER A 63 -4.96 -13.27 -16.05
C SER A 63 -4.22 -13.93 -17.21
N ARG A 64 -4.79 -13.90 -18.44
CA ARG A 64 -4.42 -14.84 -19.52
C ARG A 64 -3.94 -14.34 -20.85
N ILE A 65 -2.64 -14.50 -21.14
CA ILE A 65 -2.12 -14.32 -22.50
C ILE A 65 -2.89 -15.24 -23.44
N VAL A 66 -3.55 -14.61 -24.38
CA VAL A 66 -4.25 -15.28 -25.45
C VAL A 66 -3.17 -15.63 -26.48
N LYS A 67 -2.89 -16.93 -26.68
CA LYS A 67 -1.91 -17.40 -27.67
C LYS A 67 -2.09 -16.65 -28.98
N ASN A 68 -0.96 -16.22 -29.55
CA ASN A 68 -0.85 -15.58 -30.87
C ASN A 68 -1.47 -14.18 -30.99
N GLU A 69 -2.16 -13.67 -29.98
CA GLU A 69 -2.75 -12.33 -29.99
C GLU A 69 -1.85 -11.31 -29.27
N TYR A 70 -1.56 -10.19 -29.92
CA TYR A 70 -0.70 -9.14 -29.41
C TYR A 70 -1.35 -7.77 -29.58
N ILE A 71 -1.39 -6.98 -28.50
CA ILE A 71 -1.73 -5.57 -28.49
C ILE A 71 -0.54 -4.80 -29.07
N VAL A 72 -0.73 -4.24 -30.26
CA VAL A 72 0.21 -3.30 -30.89
C VAL A 72 -0.24 -1.90 -30.54
N ALA A 73 0.44 -1.25 -29.59
CA ALA A 73 0.16 0.13 -29.18
C ALA A 73 1.02 1.10 -29.98
N PHE A 74 0.42 2.17 -30.49
CA PHE A 74 1.04 3.21 -31.31
C PHE A 74 1.39 4.46 -30.48
N LYS A 75 2.19 5.36 -31.05
CA LYS A 75 2.56 6.64 -30.42
C LYS A 75 1.48 7.73 -30.51
N GLY A 76 0.27 7.41 -30.96
CA GLY A 76 -0.84 8.34 -31.09
C GLY A 76 -2.12 7.69 -31.64
N TYR A 77 -3.21 8.46 -31.71
CA TYR A 77 -4.52 8.00 -32.18
C TYR A 77 -4.64 8.07 -33.70
N TYR A 78 -4.90 6.93 -34.33
CA TYR A 78 -4.97 6.80 -35.79
C TYR A 78 -6.27 6.10 -36.24
N LYS A 79 -6.69 6.34 -37.48
CA LYS A 79 -7.81 5.64 -38.12
C LYS A 79 -7.42 4.19 -38.47
N PRO A 80 -8.36 3.22 -38.54
CA PRO A 80 -8.05 1.81 -38.77
C PRO A 80 -7.10 1.54 -39.95
N TYR A 81 -7.41 2.07 -41.13
CA TYR A 81 -6.58 1.95 -42.33
C TYR A 81 -5.12 2.45 -42.16
N THR A 82 -4.92 3.47 -41.32
CA THR A 82 -3.57 4.01 -41.03
C THR A 82 -2.76 3.06 -40.15
N ARG A 83 -3.40 2.46 -39.12
CA ARG A 83 -2.78 1.48 -38.21
C ARG A 83 -2.48 0.17 -38.92
N GLU A 84 -3.43 -0.29 -39.73
CA GLU A 84 -3.28 -1.43 -40.65
C GLU A 84 -2.07 -1.26 -41.57
N ASN A 85 -1.85 -0.06 -42.13
CA ASN A 85 -0.69 0.23 -42.96
C ASN A 85 0.63 0.26 -42.18
N TYR A 86 0.65 0.68 -40.91
CA TYR A 86 1.85 0.62 -40.08
C TYR A 86 2.22 -0.83 -39.71
N ILE A 87 1.24 -1.64 -39.31
CA ILE A 87 1.43 -3.08 -39.03
C ILE A 87 1.89 -3.81 -40.31
N ARG A 88 1.27 -3.51 -41.45
CA ARG A 88 1.66 -4.03 -42.78
C ARG A 88 3.08 -3.61 -43.18
N ALA A 89 3.48 -2.37 -42.92
CA ALA A 89 4.83 -1.91 -43.23
C ALA A 89 5.88 -2.71 -42.43
N ALA A 90 5.68 -2.83 -41.12
CA ALA A 90 6.56 -3.58 -40.22
C ALA A 90 6.69 -5.07 -40.60
N LEU A 91 5.56 -5.77 -40.79
CA LEU A 91 5.57 -7.22 -41.08
C LEU A 91 5.98 -7.55 -42.52
N ASN A 92 5.80 -6.63 -43.48
CA ASN A 92 6.37 -6.78 -44.82
C ASN A 92 7.90 -6.73 -44.80
N SER A 93 8.53 -5.95 -43.90
CA SER A 93 10.00 -5.88 -43.80
C SER A 93 10.65 -7.15 -43.23
N SER A 94 9.95 -7.94 -42.42
CA SER A 94 10.43 -9.24 -41.94
C SER A 94 10.01 -10.43 -42.82
N GLY A 95 9.32 -10.20 -43.94
CA GLY A 95 8.88 -11.25 -44.85
C GLY A 95 7.69 -12.08 -44.36
N ILE A 96 6.97 -11.60 -43.34
CA ILE A 96 5.90 -12.35 -42.69
C ILE A 96 4.59 -12.13 -43.43
N HIS A 97 3.96 -13.22 -43.86
CA HIS A 97 2.80 -13.18 -44.73
C HIS A 97 1.51 -13.66 -44.05
N ASN A 98 1.59 -14.43 -42.95
CA ASN A 98 0.42 -14.98 -42.28
C ASN A 98 0.11 -14.28 -40.95
N TRP A 99 -0.51 -13.09 -41.05
CA TRP A 99 -0.95 -12.28 -39.92
C TRP A 99 -2.33 -11.67 -40.17
N LYS A 100 -3.05 -11.31 -39.10
CA LYS A 100 -4.38 -10.69 -39.19
C LYS A 100 -4.68 -9.76 -38.02
N ILE A 101 -5.22 -8.57 -38.28
CA ILE A 101 -5.81 -7.73 -37.22
C ILE A 101 -7.17 -8.32 -36.81
N LEU A 102 -7.37 -8.51 -35.50
CA LEU A 102 -8.65 -8.92 -34.94
C LEU A 102 -9.61 -7.73 -34.89
N PHE A 103 -10.81 -7.94 -35.42
CA PHE A 103 -11.82 -6.90 -35.52
C PHE A 103 -12.49 -6.64 -34.16
N ARG A 104 -12.52 -5.36 -33.75
CA ARG A 104 -13.10 -4.90 -32.47
C ARG A 104 -14.47 -4.28 -32.75
N ASP A 105 -15.52 -5.09 -32.73
CA ASP A 105 -16.90 -4.67 -33.01
C ASP A 105 -17.56 -4.07 -31.75
N ASN A 106 -17.27 -2.79 -31.47
CA ASN A 106 -17.79 -2.07 -30.32
C ASN A 106 -17.89 -0.56 -30.58
N LEU A 107 -18.40 0.22 -29.63
CA LEU A 107 -18.65 1.66 -29.81
C LEU A 107 -17.37 2.49 -30.06
N ALA A 108 -16.20 2.04 -29.58
CA ALA A 108 -14.93 2.72 -29.80
C ALA A 108 -14.45 2.60 -31.26
N SER A 109 -14.89 1.59 -32.02
CA SER A 109 -14.52 1.39 -33.43
C SER A 109 -14.87 2.56 -34.36
N ASN A 110 -15.87 3.38 -33.98
CA ASN A 110 -16.28 4.59 -34.68
C ASN A 110 -15.24 5.74 -34.58
N PHE A 111 -14.24 5.61 -33.73
CA PHE A 111 -13.27 6.64 -33.40
C PHE A 111 -11.83 6.21 -33.77
N PRO A 112 -10.88 7.16 -33.85
CA PRO A 112 -9.47 6.84 -33.82
C PRO A 112 -9.11 6.01 -32.59
N SER A 113 -8.14 5.10 -32.73
CA SER A 113 -7.62 4.27 -31.63
C SER A 113 -6.09 4.37 -31.62
N ASP A 114 -5.50 4.22 -30.44
CA ASP A 114 -4.06 4.20 -30.19
C ASP A 114 -3.47 2.77 -30.20
N PHE A 115 -4.29 1.73 -30.38
CA PHE A 115 -3.82 0.35 -30.52
C PHE A 115 -4.63 -0.44 -31.56
N ASP A 116 -4.14 -1.64 -31.91
CA ASP A 116 -4.91 -2.74 -32.51
C ASP A 116 -4.48 -4.08 -31.86
N VAL A 117 -5.26 -5.14 -32.06
CA VAL A 117 -4.87 -6.50 -31.69
C VAL A 117 -4.52 -7.29 -32.94
N VAL A 118 -3.31 -7.84 -33.00
CA VAL A 118 -2.77 -8.60 -34.13
C VAL A 118 -2.62 -10.08 -33.76
N LEU A 119 -3.12 -10.95 -34.63
CA LEU A 119 -2.88 -12.39 -34.61
C LEU A 119 -1.65 -12.70 -35.47
N LEU A 120 -0.63 -13.35 -34.89
CA LEU A 120 0.57 -13.88 -35.57
C LEU A 120 0.66 -15.40 -35.36
N GLU A 121 0.76 -16.20 -36.42
CA GLU A 121 0.82 -17.66 -36.28
C GLU A 121 2.15 -18.19 -35.72
N GLU A 122 2.15 -19.42 -35.18
CA GLU A 122 3.25 -19.92 -34.32
C GLU A 122 4.60 -20.11 -35.05
N THR A 123 4.62 -20.21 -36.38
CA THR A 123 5.83 -20.38 -37.20
C THR A 123 6.65 -19.10 -37.36
N ASP A 124 5.97 -17.95 -37.46
CA ASP A 124 6.55 -16.67 -37.89
C ASP A 124 6.72 -15.70 -36.71
N LYS A 125 6.57 -16.21 -35.48
CA LYS A 125 6.27 -15.42 -34.28
C LYS A 125 7.36 -14.43 -33.86
N TYR A 126 8.62 -14.83 -33.84
CA TYR A 126 9.69 -14.04 -33.20
C TYR A 126 10.07 -12.84 -34.07
N ASP A 127 10.49 -13.10 -35.31
CA ASP A 127 10.82 -12.09 -36.34
C ASP A 127 9.70 -11.05 -36.55
N GLY A 128 8.43 -11.41 -36.27
CA GLY A 128 7.28 -10.52 -36.36
C GLY A 128 7.06 -9.63 -35.15
N LEU A 129 7.40 -10.11 -33.95
CA LEU A 129 7.36 -9.30 -32.73
C LEU A 129 8.49 -8.27 -32.71
N ASP A 130 9.68 -8.66 -33.18
CA ASP A 130 10.84 -7.78 -33.28
C ASP A 130 10.59 -6.68 -34.33
N ALA A 131 10.17 -7.04 -35.54
CA ALA A 131 9.86 -6.08 -36.60
C ALA A 131 8.71 -5.11 -36.25
N LEU A 132 7.71 -5.55 -35.48
CA LEU A 132 6.67 -4.66 -34.94
C LEU A 132 7.21 -3.75 -33.82
N THR A 133 8.18 -4.20 -33.04
CA THR A 133 8.77 -3.43 -31.93
C THR A 133 9.74 -2.35 -32.42
N ASP A 134 10.51 -2.64 -33.47
CA ASP A 134 11.45 -1.70 -34.11
C ASP A 134 10.75 -0.58 -34.91
N HIS A 135 9.47 -0.76 -35.28
CA HIS A 135 8.77 0.19 -36.14
C HIS A 135 8.55 1.56 -35.44
N PRO A 136 9.02 2.69 -36.00
CA PRO A 136 9.20 3.94 -35.25
C PRO A 136 7.92 4.62 -34.77
N LEU A 137 6.74 4.23 -35.27
CA LEU A 137 5.43 4.74 -34.82
C LEU A 137 4.68 3.78 -33.88
N ILE A 138 5.18 2.56 -33.70
CA ILE A 138 4.73 1.67 -32.63
C ILE A 138 5.43 2.12 -31.34
N ARG A 139 4.70 2.09 -30.22
CA ARG A 139 5.20 2.44 -28.88
C ARG A 139 5.62 1.20 -28.10
N ARG A 140 4.85 0.11 -28.23
CA ARG A 140 5.12 -1.18 -27.60
C ARG A 140 4.26 -2.27 -28.23
N VAL A 141 4.79 -3.48 -28.32
CA VAL A 141 4.01 -4.71 -28.55
C VAL A 141 3.89 -5.46 -27.23
N THR A 142 2.70 -5.88 -26.85
CA THR A 142 2.45 -6.67 -25.63
C THR A 142 1.49 -7.81 -25.90
N PRO A 143 1.68 -9.01 -25.31
CA PRO A 143 0.72 -10.09 -25.44
C PRO A 143 -0.65 -9.69 -24.90
N GLN A 144 -1.70 -9.95 -25.67
CA GLN A 144 -3.09 -9.70 -25.30
C GLN A 144 -3.47 -10.56 -24.08
N LYS A 145 -3.98 -9.97 -22.99
CA LYS A 145 -4.46 -10.73 -21.83
C LYS A 145 -5.99 -10.83 -21.75
N LEU A 146 -6.46 -11.83 -21.02
CA LEU A 146 -7.85 -12.12 -20.65
C LEU A 146 -7.92 -12.37 -19.14
N VAL A 147 -8.48 -11.41 -18.39
CA VAL A 147 -8.59 -11.47 -16.93
C VAL A 147 -9.86 -12.25 -16.55
N GLN A 148 -9.75 -13.24 -15.68
CA GLN A 148 -10.89 -13.91 -15.08
C GLN A 148 -10.97 -13.56 -13.58
N ARG A 149 -12.16 -13.17 -13.15
CA ARG A 149 -12.51 -12.90 -11.74
C ARG A 149 -13.35 -14.05 -11.19
N SER A 150 -13.34 -14.27 -9.89
CA SER A 150 -14.33 -15.11 -9.20
C SER A 150 -14.83 -14.39 -7.95
N LEU A 151 -15.96 -13.70 -8.10
CA LEU A 151 -16.79 -13.25 -6.99
C LEU A 151 -17.43 -14.47 -6.31
N LYS A 152 -17.10 -14.69 -5.04
CA LYS A 152 -17.78 -15.64 -4.16
C LYS A 152 -18.52 -14.85 -3.08
N PHE A 153 -19.85 -14.89 -3.12
CA PHE A 153 -20.71 -14.38 -2.06
C PHE A 153 -20.76 -15.44 -0.95
N MET A 154 -20.27 -15.10 0.23
CA MET A 154 -20.32 -15.96 1.42
C MET A 154 -21.26 -15.32 2.44
N ASN A 155 -22.17 -16.11 3.04
CA ASN A 155 -22.94 -15.63 4.18
C ASN A 155 -21.96 -15.25 5.30
N ALA A 156 -22.04 -14.03 5.83
CA ALA A 156 -21.24 -13.62 6.99
C ALA A 156 -21.87 -14.12 8.29
N SER A 157 -21.97 -15.44 8.41
CA SER A 157 -21.84 -16.10 9.71
C SER A 157 -20.40 -15.88 10.20
N GLU A 158 -20.27 -15.57 11.49
CA GLU A 158 -18.99 -15.60 12.22
C GLU A 158 -17.93 -14.54 11.85
N ASP A 159 -18.28 -13.26 12.05
CA ASP A 159 -17.36 -12.24 12.62
C ASP A 159 -16.96 -12.60 14.10
N ALA A 160 -16.93 -13.89 14.43
CA ALA A 160 -17.01 -14.42 15.79
C ALA A 160 -16.12 -15.65 16.04
N ASP A 161 -15.34 -16.10 15.06
CA ASP A 161 -14.39 -17.19 15.27
C ASP A 161 -13.06 -16.63 15.79
N PHE A 162 -12.99 -16.53 17.13
CA PHE A 162 -11.82 -16.06 17.87
C PHE A 162 -10.79 -17.19 18.05
N PRO A 163 -9.53 -17.01 17.64
CA PRO A 163 -8.42 -17.57 18.39
C PRO A 163 -8.50 -17.03 19.82
N GLU A 164 -8.45 -17.89 20.84
CA GLU A 164 -8.49 -17.43 22.22
C GLU A 164 -7.22 -16.65 22.59
N TYR A 165 -7.23 -15.32 22.40
CA TYR A 165 -6.22 -14.40 22.91
C TYR A 165 -6.38 -14.19 24.44
N LYS A 166 -6.46 -15.32 25.17
CA LYS A 166 -6.70 -15.39 26.61
C LYS A 166 -5.50 -14.82 27.36
N ASN A 167 -5.74 -13.68 27.99
CA ASN A 167 -5.02 -13.21 29.17
C ASN A 167 -3.50 -12.93 29.03
N PHE A 168 -3.11 -12.09 28.06
CA PHE A 168 -2.10 -11.07 28.38
C PHE A 168 -2.70 -9.88 29.14
N LYS A 169 -3.45 -10.20 30.21
CA LYS A 169 -3.64 -9.27 31.32
C LYS A 169 -2.26 -9.00 31.89
N ARG A 170 -1.75 -7.77 31.68
CA ARG A 170 -0.48 -7.31 32.27
C ARG A 170 -0.43 -7.68 33.75
N LYS A 171 0.50 -8.57 34.14
CA LYS A 171 0.92 -8.76 35.54
C LYS A 171 1.76 -7.56 36.00
N ILE A 172 1.14 -6.37 35.99
CA ILE A 172 1.58 -5.28 36.86
C ILE A 172 1.08 -5.67 38.24
N ASN A 173 1.97 -6.11 39.13
CA ASN A 173 1.62 -6.30 40.53
C ASN A 173 1.20 -4.94 41.12
N ASN A 174 0.12 -4.94 41.90
CA ASN A 174 -0.42 -3.74 42.51
C ASN A 174 0.63 -3.06 43.42
N TYR A 175 0.69 -1.72 43.38
CA TYR A 175 0.31 -0.89 44.53
C TYR A 175 0.17 0.60 44.15
N ASN A 176 -1.01 0.98 43.63
CA ASN A 176 -1.87 2.05 44.20
C ASN A 176 -2.94 2.51 43.19
N ASN A 177 -4.21 2.32 43.56
CA ASN A 177 -5.36 2.88 42.85
C ASN A 177 -5.73 4.25 43.43
N GLN A 178 -5.88 5.25 42.56
CA GLN A 178 -6.70 6.48 42.65
C GLN A 178 -6.19 7.41 41.51
N PHE A 179 -6.99 8.16 40.75
CA PHE A 179 -8.42 8.44 40.83
C PHE A 179 -8.95 8.78 39.41
N TRP A 180 -9.99 8.09 38.91
CA TRP A 180 -10.88 8.58 37.85
C TRP A 180 -12.25 7.93 38.05
N GLN A 181 -13.21 8.71 38.55
CA GLN A 181 -14.58 8.22 38.74
C GLN A 181 -15.33 8.29 37.40
N SER A 182 -15.85 7.15 36.95
CA SER A 182 -16.88 7.12 35.91
C SER A 182 -18.21 7.58 36.51
N THR A 183 -18.63 8.81 36.18
CA THR A 183 -19.97 9.31 36.53
C THR A 183 -21.05 8.45 35.89
N ASN A 184 -22.14 8.21 36.64
CA ASN A 184 -22.98 7.05 36.40
C ASN A 184 -23.86 7.09 35.14
N ARG A 185 -24.17 5.87 34.68
CA ARG A 185 -25.15 5.53 33.64
C ARG A 185 -26.49 6.26 33.77
N HIS A 186 -27.00 6.77 32.65
CA HIS A 186 -28.46 6.81 32.40
C HIS A 186 -28.87 5.71 31.41
N THR A 187 -28.98 4.48 31.91
CA THR A 187 -29.49 3.31 31.17
C THR A 187 -31.02 3.35 31.05
N SER A 188 -31.57 4.30 30.27
CA SER A 188 -33.03 4.47 30.14
C SER A 188 -33.53 5.02 28.79
N ARG A 189 -32.78 4.84 27.68
CA ARG A 189 -33.26 5.12 26.31
C ARG A 189 -32.95 4.01 25.30
N ARG A 190 -33.38 2.76 25.59
CA ARG A 190 -33.28 1.62 24.65
C ARG A 190 -34.60 1.32 23.92
N LEU A 191 -35.45 2.34 23.76
CA LEU A 191 -36.80 2.25 23.18
C LEU A 191 -37.15 3.44 22.24
N LEU A 192 -36.14 3.94 21.53
CA LEU A 192 -36.35 4.73 20.31
C LEU A 192 -35.80 3.95 19.12
N ARG A 193 -36.60 3.91 18.05
CA ARG A 193 -36.51 2.97 16.92
C ARG A 193 -35.10 2.77 16.37
N ALA A 194 -34.78 1.52 16.03
CA ALA A 194 -33.74 1.23 15.04
C ALA A 194 -34.20 1.78 13.67
N ILE A 195 -33.83 3.02 13.38
CA ILE A 195 -33.88 3.57 12.02
C ILE A 195 -32.80 2.83 11.21
N PRO A 196 -33.12 2.29 10.02
CA PRO A 196 -32.11 1.69 9.15
C PRO A 196 -30.99 2.70 8.90
N ARG A 197 -29.76 2.34 9.29
CA ARG A 197 -28.57 3.20 9.15
C ARG A 197 -28.17 3.32 7.68
N GLN A 198 -28.77 4.28 6.99
CA GLN A 198 -28.47 4.54 5.59
C GLN A 198 -27.13 5.29 5.46
N ILE A 199 -26.27 4.76 4.59
CA ILE A 199 -24.89 5.23 4.40
C ILE A 199 -24.80 6.70 3.98
N THR A 200 -25.73 7.16 3.15
CA THR A 200 -25.85 8.53 2.66
C THR A 200 -26.14 9.53 3.77
N SER A 201 -27.05 9.20 4.70
CA SER A 201 -27.37 10.06 5.85
C SER A 201 -26.24 10.10 6.88
N ILE A 202 -25.53 8.98 7.11
CA ILE A 202 -24.38 8.95 8.03
C ILE A 202 -23.19 9.75 7.47
N LEU A 203 -23.02 9.78 6.15
CA LEU A 203 -22.04 10.62 5.45
C LEU A 203 -22.62 11.98 5.00
N GLN A 204 -23.79 12.37 5.52
CA GLN A 204 -24.41 13.70 5.40
C GLN A 204 -24.68 14.18 3.96
N ALA A 205 -24.98 13.27 3.04
CA ALA A 205 -25.34 13.59 1.65
C ALA A 205 -26.68 14.33 1.53
N ASP A 206 -27.58 14.12 2.49
CA ASP A 206 -28.86 14.81 2.62
C ASP A 206 -28.73 16.33 2.78
N ALA A 207 -27.67 16.79 3.43
CA ALA A 207 -27.37 18.22 3.51
C ALA A 207 -26.98 18.82 2.14
N LEU A 208 -26.26 18.07 1.29
CA LEU A 208 -25.94 18.51 -0.07
C LEU A 208 -27.15 18.44 -1.01
N TRP A 209 -28.00 17.40 -0.90
CA TRP A 209 -29.27 17.33 -1.62
C TRP A 209 -30.19 18.50 -1.27
N GLY A 210 -30.22 18.93 0.00
CA GLY A 210 -30.92 20.13 0.46
C GLY A 210 -30.39 21.44 -0.13
N MET A 211 -29.16 21.45 -0.67
CA MET A 211 -28.56 22.56 -1.42
C MET A 211 -28.77 22.44 -2.95
N GLY A 212 -29.53 21.45 -3.42
CA GLY A 212 -29.73 21.18 -4.85
C GLY A 212 -28.58 20.43 -5.54
N VAL A 213 -27.58 20.00 -4.78
CA VAL A 213 -26.42 19.24 -5.27
C VAL A 213 -26.79 17.75 -5.22
N THR A 214 -27.12 17.13 -6.36
CA THR A 214 -27.70 15.76 -6.41
C THR A 214 -27.04 14.79 -7.41
N GLY A 215 -25.90 15.16 -8.00
CA GLY A 215 -25.25 14.44 -9.09
C GLY A 215 -25.59 14.97 -10.49
N ASN A 216 -26.55 15.89 -10.62
CA ASN A 216 -27.01 16.40 -11.90
C ASN A 216 -25.87 16.98 -12.77
N GLY A 217 -25.86 16.64 -14.06
CA GLY A 217 -24.82 17.09 -15.01
C GLY A 217 -23.51 16.28 -14.97
N VAL A 218 -23.32 15.40 -14.00
CA VAL A 218 -22.12 14.54 -13.87
C VAL A 218 -22.34 13.20 -14.57
N LYS A 219 -21.38 12.79 -15.39
CA LYS A 219 -21.35 11.46 -16.02
C LYS A 219 -20.52 10.51 -15.17
N VAL A 220 -21.12 9.39 -14.78
CA VAL A 220 -20.43 8.33 -14.01
C VAL A 220 -20.38 7.05 -14.85
N ALA A 221 -19.17 6.62 -15.21
CA ALA A 221 -18.94 5.32 -15.80
C ALA A 221 -18.76 4.25 -14.73
N ILE A 222 -19.42 3.11 -14.92
CA ILE A 222 -19.33 1.95 -14.03
C ILE A 222 -18.84 0.77 -14.86
N PHE A 223 -17.60 0.35 -14.59
CA PHE A 223 -16.94 -0.78 -15.24
C PHE A 223 -17.17 -2.00 -14.35
N ASP A 224 -18.09 -2.89 -14.73
CA ASP A 224 -18.43 -4.09 -13.94
C ASP A 224 -19.16 -5.16 -14.79
N THR A 225 -19.96 -6.02 -14.14
CA THR A 225 -20.82 -7.05 -14.76
C THR A 225 -22.06 -6.48 -15.50
N GLY A 226 -22.28 -5.16 -15.49
CA GLY A 226 -23.40 -4.50 -16.17
C GLY A 226 -24.46 -3.96 -15.21
N LEU A 227 -25.70 -3.80 -15.70
CA LEU A 227 -26.86 -3.33 -14.93
C LEU A 227 -28.13 -4.00 -15.46
N ALA A 228 -29.05 -4.44 -14.60
CA ALA A 228 -30.35 -4.98 -15.01
C ALA A 228 -31.26 -3.91 -15.67
N ALA A 229 -31.86 -4.23 -16.82
CA ALA A 229 -32.56 -3.26 -17.69
C ALA A 229 -33.75 -2.54 -17.04
N SER A 230 -34.56 -3.27 -16.28
CA SER A 230 -35.87 -2.81 -15.76
C SER A 230 -35.84 -2.40 -14.29
N HIS A 231 -34.64 -2.27 -13.70
CA HIS A 231 -34.50 -2.10 -12.26
C HIS A 231 -35.04 -0.74 -11.78
N PRO A 232 -36.10 -0.69 -10.93
CA PRO A 232 -36.90 0.52 -10.70
C PRO A 232 -36.21 1.62 -9.89
N HIS A 233 -34.96 1.40 -9.46
CA HIS A 233 -34.21 2.35 -8.64
C HIS A 233 -33.53 3.46 -9.45
N PHE A 234 -33.41 3.35 -10.78
CA PHE A 234 -32.56 4.22 -11.59
C PHE A 234 -33.35 5.13 -12.51
N LYS A 235 -33.19 6.46 -12.37
CA LYS A 235 -33.88 7.47 -13.21
C LYS A 235 -33.15 7.77 -14.52
N LYS A 236 -31.82 7.80 -14.51
CA LYS A 236 -30.96 8.36 -15.58
C LYS A 236 -29.89 7.37 -16.04
N ILE A 237 -30.32 6.23 -16.55
CA ILE A 237 -29.43 5.36 -17.34
C ILE A 237 -29.25 6.03 -18.70
N LYS A 238 -28.08 6.65 -18.92
CA LYS A 238 -27.74 7.32 -20.18
C LYS A 238 -27.34 6.31 -21.25
N GLU A 239 -26.61 5.27 -20.82
CA GLU A 239 -26.04 4.26 -21.69
C GLU A 239 -25.90 2.93 -20.95
N ARG A 240 -26.14 1.82 -21.66
CA ARG A 240 -25.67 0.48 -21.31
C ARG A 240 -24.93 -0.05 -22.53
N SER A 241 -23.62 -0.19 -22.44
CA SER A 241 -22.77 -0.78 -23.48
C SER A 241 -22.06 -2.01 -22.97
N ASN A 242 -21.77 -2.93 -23.88
CA ASN A 242 -21.07 -4.17 -23.59
C ASN A 242 -19.83 -4.23 -24.48
N TRP A 243 -18.70 -4.50 -23.83
CA TRP A 243 -17.38 -4.57 -24.44
C TRP A 243 -16.90 -6.02 -24.58
N THR A 244 -17.72 -6.98 -24.14
CA THR A 244 -17.44 -8.43 -24.19
C THR A 244 -18.06 -9.11 -25.42
N ASN A 245 -17.57 -10.29 -25.77
CA ASN A 245 -18.12 -11.07 -26.89
C ASN A 245 -19.52 -11.69 -26.63
N GLU A 246 -20.07 -11.58 -25.41
CA GLU A 246 -21.44 -12.06 -25.11
C GLU A 246 -22.50 -11.07 -25.61
N LYS A 247 -23.59 -11.57 -26.22
CA LYS A 247 -24.67 -10.73 -26.77
C LYS A 247 -25.71 -10.34 -25.71
N THR A 248 -25.27 -9.71 -24.61
CA THR A 248 -26.15 -9.24 -23.53
C THR A 248 -25.68 -7.93 -22.89
N LEU A 249 -26.63 -7.15 -22.38
CA LEU A 249 -26.41 -5.98 -21.52
C LEU A 249 -26.81 -6.23 -20.05
N GLU A 250 -27.46 -7.37 -19.77
CA GLU A 250 -27.96 -7.70 -18.44
C GLU A 250 -26.84 -8.11 -17.49
N ASP A 251 -26.97 -7.72 -16.23
CA ASP A 251 -26.08 -8.13 -15.15
C ASP A 251 -26.42 -9.55 -14.68
N GLY A 252 -25.67 -10.56 -15.11
CA GLY A 252 -25.90 -11.95 -14.68
C GLY A 252 -25.53 -12.25 -13.22
N LEU A 253 -24.96 -11.29 -12.47
CA LEU A 253 -24.36 -11.51 -11.15
C LEU A 253 -24.82 -10.50 -10.07
N GLY A 254 -25.51 -9.44 -10.47
CA GLY A 254 -26.01 -8.38 -9.58
C GLY A 254 -24.93 -7.49 -8.95
N HIS A 255 -23.65 -7.65 -9.31
CA HIS A 255 -22.56 -6.88 -8.71
C HIS A 255 -22.56 -5.45 -9.24
N GLY A 256 -22.50 -5.27 -10.57
CA GLY A 256 -22.64 -3.96 -11.20
C GLY A 256 -23.96 -3.24 -10.87
N THR A 257 -25.06 -3.98 -10.74
CA THR A 257 -26.36 -3.43 -10.31
C THR A 257 -26.33 -2.91 -8.86
N PHE A 258 -25.66 -3.63 -7.95
CA PHE A 258 -25.44 -3.17 -6.58
C PHE A 258 -24.53 -1.93 -6.53
N VAL A 259 -23.41 -1.96 -7.26
CA VAL A 259 -22.43 -0.86 -7.38
C VAL A 259 -23.08 0.41 -7.91
N ALA A 260 -23.86 0.30 -9.00
CA ALA A 260 -24.68 1.41 -9.51
C ALA A 260 -25.73 1.88 -8.49
N GLY A 261 -26.30 0.95 -7.71
CA GLY A 261 -27.22 1.25 -6.62
C GLY A 261 -26.63 2.20 -5.58
N VAL A 262 -25.43 1.88 -5.08
CA VAL A 262 -24.71 2.72 -4.09
C VAL A 262 -24.36 4.11 -4.68
N ILE A 263 -24.09 4.19 -5.99
CA ILE A 263 -23.77 5.45 -6.66
C ILE A 263 -25.02 6.33 -6.86
N ALA A 264 -26.09 5.81 -7.49
CA ALA A 264 -27.20 6.64 -8.01
C ALA A 264 -28.61 6.02 -7.90
N SER A 265 -28.85 5.06 -7.00
CA SER A 265 -30.21 4.63 -6.67
C SER A 265 -31.05 5.80 -6.16
N SER A 266 -32.31 5.87 -6.61
CA SER A 266 -33.36 6.77 -6.12
C SER A 266 -34.35 6.07 -5.17
N CYS A 267 -34.10 4.82 -4.77
CA CYS A 267 -34.98 4.08 -3.87
C CYS A 267 -34.72 4.43 -2.40
N ILE A 268 -35.78 4.71 -1.64
CA ILE A 268 -35.72 5.15 -0.23
C ILE A 268 -34.95 4.16 0.65
N ASP A 269 -35.10 2.84 0.43
CA ASP A 269 -34.50 1.81 1.29
C ASP A 269 -33.02 1.52 0.99
N CYS A 270 -32.48 1.99 -0.13
CA CYS A 270 -31.07 1.92 -0.49
C CYS A 270 -30.73 3.05 -1.47
N LEU A 271 -30.80 4.28 -0.98
CA LEU A 271 -30.59 5.51 -1.74
C LEU A 271 -29.08 5.69 -2.02
N GLY A 272 -28.73 6.01 -3.26
CA GLY A 272 -27.37 6.30 -3.68
C GLY A 272 -26.98 7.76 -3.42
N PHE A 273 -25.68 8.07 -3.49
CA PHE A 273 -25.17 9.42 -3.21
C PHE A 273 -25.57 10.46 -4.25
N ALA A 274 -25.57 10.10 -5.54
CA ALA A 274 -25.74 10.99 -6.67
C ALA A 274 -26.96 10.57 -7.54
N PRO A 275 -28.19 10.60 -6.99
CA PRO A 275 -29.39 10.00 -7.61
C PRO A 275 -29.83 10.63 -8.94
N ASP A 276 -29.31 11.81 -9.30
CA ASP A 276 -29.59 12.48 -10.58
C ASP A 276 -28.35 12.56 -11.50
N ALA A 277 -27.30 11.76 -11.26
CA ALA A 277 -26.17 11.61 -12.18
C ALA A 277 -26.53 10.81 -13.45
N GLU A 278 -25.79 11.03 -14.55
CA GLU A 278 -25.92 10.26 -15.79
C GLU A 278 -25.07 8.99 -15.73
N LEU A 279 -25.73 7.82 -15.64
CA LEU A 279 -25.05 6.52 -15.57
C LEU A 279 -24.68 6.03 -16.97
N HIS A 280 -23.39 5.78 -17.16
CA HIS A 280 -22.82 5.04 -18.29
C HIS A 280 -22.38 3.66 -17.80
N ILE A 281 -23.14 2.62 -18.10
CA ILE A 281 -22.85 1.26 -17.63
C ILE A 281 -22.04 0.52 -18.68
N PHE A 282 -20.76 0.27 -18.39
CA PHE A 282 -19.86 -0.44 -19.29
C PHE A 282 -19.67 -1.86 -18.76
N ARG A 283 -20.38 -2.81 -19.37
CA ARG A 283 -20.18 -4.24 -19.11
C ARG A 283 -18.85 -4.65 -19.74
N VAL A 284 -17.84 -4.84 -18.89
CA VAL A 284 -16.48 -5.27 -19.27
C VAL A 284 -16.17 -6.70 -18.83
N PHE A 285 -17.03 -7.32 -18.01
CA PHE A 285 -16.97 -8.73 -17.63
C PHE A 285 -18.16 -9.52 -18.17
N THR A 286 -17.89 -10.76 -18.63
CA THR A 286 -18.92 -11.74 -19.00
C THR A 286 -19.67 -12.27 -17.76
N ASN A 287 -20.71 -13.07 -17.97
CA ASN A 287 -21.37 -13.81 -16.87
C ASN A 287 -20.46 -14.89 -16.26
N THR A 288 -19.51 -15.41 -17.05
CA THR A 288 -18.38 -16.24 -16.58
C THR A 288 -17.25 -15.44 -15.93
N GLN A 289 -17.44 -14.13 -15.71
CA GLN A 289 -16.48 -13.21 -15.09
C GLN A 289 -15.13 -13.11 -15.81
N VAL A 290 -15.15 -13.29 -17.13
CA VAL A 290 -14.03 -13.10 -18.05
C VAL A 290 -14.06 -11.70 -18.66
N SER A 291 -12.89 -11.08 -18.78
CA SER A 291 -12.63 -9.83 -19.50
C SER A 291 -11.36 -9.97 -20.36
N TYR A 292 -11.07 -9.02 -21.24
CA TYR A 292 -9.84 -8.93 -22.04
C TYR A 292 -9.22 -7.54 -21.88
N THR A 293 -7.88 -7.42 -21.88
CA THR A 293 -7.17 -6.14 -21.80
C THR A 293 -7.67 -5.15 -22.85
N SER A 294 -7.73 -5.57 -24.12
CA SER A 294 -8.31 -4.78 -25.22
C SER A 294 -9.74 -4.29 -24.96
N TRP A 295 -10.59 -5.04 -24.26
CA TRP A 295 -11.94 -4.58 -23.88
C TRP A 295 -11.88 -3.42 -22.87
N PHE A 296 -10.96 -3.48 -21.90
CA PHE A 296 -10.69 -2.34 -21.01
C PHE A 296 -10.12 -1.15 -21.78
N LEU A 297 -9.15 -1.35 -22.68
CA LEU A 297 -8.55 -0.26 -23.46
C LEU A 297 -9.58 0.43 -24.37
N ASP A 298 -10.45 -0.32 -25.03
CA ASP A 298 -11.55 0.23 -25.84
C ASP A 298 -12.56 1.00 -24.98
N ALA A 299 -12.95 0.43 -23.84
CA ALA A 299 -13.89 1.06 -22.91
C ALA A 299 -13.30 2.34 -22.28
N PHE A 300 -12.00 2.36 -21.94
CA PHE A 300 -11.29 3.55 -21.46
C PHE A 300 -11.15 4.61 -22.54
N ASN A 301 -10.76 4.24 -23.77
CA ASN A 301 -10.73 5.15 -24.92
C ASN A 301 -12.11 5.80 -25.14
N TYR A 302 -13.18 5.01 -25.07
CA TYR A 302 -14.55 5.53 -25.19
C TYR A 302 -14.97 6.39 -23.99
N ALA A 303 -14.56 6.09 -22.76
CA ALA A 303 -14.79 6.94 -21.58
C ALA A 303 -14.13 8.33 -21.71
N ILE A 304 -12.89 8.36 -22.24
CA ILE A 304 -12.16 9.59 -22.55
C ILE A 304 -12.90 10.40 -23.63
N LEU A 305 -13.24 9.76 -24.75
CA LEU A 305 -13.90 10.39 -25.89
C LEU A 305 -15.31 10.91 -25.58
N THR A 306 -16.09 10.19 -24.76
CA THR A 306 -17.40 10.62 -24.27
C THR A 306 -17.32 11.65 -23.14
N LYS A 307 -16.12 11.94 -22.62
CA LYS A 307 -15.84 12.87 -21.52
C LYS A 307 -16.64 12.53 -20.27
N VAL A 308 -16.48 11.30 -19.80
CA VAL A 308 -16.94 10.84 -18.48
C VAL A 308 -16.26 11.67 -17.39
N THR A 309 -16.98 12.00 -16.30
CA THR A 309 -16.42 12.78 -15.19
C THR A 309 -15.79 11.88 -14.12
N VAL A 310 -16.47 10.77 -13.80
CA VAL A 310 -16.06 9.84 -12.73
C VAL A 310 -16.11 8.42 -13.26
N LEU A 311 -15.08 7.62 -12.99
CA LEU A 311 -15.03 6.19 -13.33
C LEU A 311 -14.87 5.37 -12.04
N ASN A 312 -15.86 4.53 -11.74
CA ASN A 312 -15.75 3.54 -10.67
C ASN A 312 -15.33 2.18 -11.22
N LEU A 313 -14.21 1.66 -10.72
CA LEU A 313 -13.76 0.29 -10.98
C LEU A 313 -13.82 -0.50 -9.66
N SER A 314 -14.93 -1.18 -9.40
CA SER A 314 -15.11 -2.07 -8.23
C SER A 314 -14.41 -3.43 -8.43
N ILE A 315 -13.24 -3.40 -9.06
CA ILE A 315 -12.39 -4.52 -9.45
C ILE A 315 -10.95 -4.11 -9.13
N GLY A 316 -10.27 -4.89 -8.30
CA GLY A 316 -8.83 -4.84 -8.20
C GLY A 316 -8.28 -6.19 -7.82
N GLY A 317 -7.28 -6.66 -8.56
CA GLY A 317 -6.57 -7.91 -8.35
C GLY A 317 -5.05 -7.72 -8.25
N PRO A 318 -4.28 -8.81 -8.14
CA PRO A 318 -2.83 -8.76 -8.04
C PRO A 318 -2.19 -8.11 -9.28
N ASP A 319 -0.98 -7.59 -9.09
CA ASP A 319 -0.66 -6.26 -9.62
C ASP A 319 0.40 -6.26 -10.78
N PHE A 320 0.59 -5.09 -11.38
CA PHE A 320 1.66 -4.63 -12.30
C PHE A 320 1.83 -5.29 -13.67
N MET A 321 1.46 -6.55 -13.86
CA MET A 321 1.91 -7.34 -15.02
C MET A 321 1.34 -6.92 -16.40
N ASP A 322 0.43 -5.93 -16.49
CA ASP A 322 -0.19 -5.51 -17.76
C ASP A 322 -0.01 -4.00 -18.03
N HIS A 323 1.22 -3.61 -18.43
CA HIS A 323 1.58 -2.24 -18.79
C HIS A 323 0.55 -1.46 -19.66
N PRO A 324 -0.08 -2.01 -20.72
CA PRO A 324 -1.05 -1.23 -21.49
C PRO A 324 -2.28 -0.79 -20.66
N PHE A 325 -2.70 -1.56 -19.66
CA PHE A 325 -3.78 -1.18 -18.76
C PHE A 325 -3.35 0.00 -17.86
N VAL A 326 -2.19 -0.08 -17.22
CA VAL A 326 -1.66 0.99 -16.34
C VAL A 326 -1.39 2.28 -17.12
N ASP A 327 -0.75 2.18 -18.30
CA ASP A 327 -0.53 3.33 -19.19
C ASP A 327 -1.85 4.03 -19.54
N LYS A 328 -2.93 3.26 -19.78
CA LYS A 328 -4.25 3.78 -20.13
C LYS A 328 -4.98 4.39 -18.92
N VAL A 329 -4.72 3.91 -17.70
CA VAL A 329 -5.19 4.54 -16.45
C VAL A 329 -4.55 5.92 -16.25
N TRP A 330 -3.25 6.06 -16.49
CA TRP A 330 -2.58 7.36 -16.46
C TRP A 330 -3.11 8.30 -17.56
N GLU A 331 -3.32 7.81 -18.78
CA GLU A 331 -3.91 8.60 -19.85
C GLU A 331 -5.37 9.02 -19.57
N LEU A 332 -6.17 8.14 -18.97
CA LEU A 332 -7.57 8.41 -18.61
C LEU A 332 -7.66 9.50 -17.54
N THR A 333 -6.80 9.43 -16.52
CA THR A 333 -6.71 10.50 -15.51
C THR A 333 -6.14 11.78 -16.10
N ALA A 334 -5.13 11.72 -16.99
CA ALA A 334 -4.62 12.90 -17.71
C ALA A 334 -5.71 13.65 -18.50
N ASN A 335 -6.67 12.92 -19.08
CA ASN A 335 -7.85 13.49 -19.76
C ASN A 335 -8.94 14.03 -18.80
N GLY A 336 -8.65 14.11 -17.50
CA GLY A 336 -9.51 14.71 -16.48
C GLY A 336 -10.55 13.78 -15.84
N VAL A 337 -10.56 12.49 -16.19
CA VAL A 337 -11.51 11.51 -15.64
C VAL A 337 -11.07 11.12 -14.23
N ILE A 338 -11.95 11.30 -13.24
CA ILE A 338 -11.65 10.98 -11.84
C ILE A 338 -11.87 9.48 -11.61
N MET A 339 -10.78 8.72 -11.47
CA MET A 339 -10.84 7.28 -11.26
C MET A 339 -10.85 6.90 -9.77
N VAL A 340 -11.82 6.06 -9.38
CA VAL A 340 -11.99 5.52 -8.03
C VAL A 340 -11.97 3.98 -8.12
N SER A 341 -11.18 3.33 -7.25
CA SER A 341 -11.00 1.88 -7.25
C SER A 341 -10.91 1.28 -5.83
N ALA A 342 -11.23 0.00 -5.73
CA ALA A 342 -11.21 -0.78 -4.49
C ALA A 342 -9.80 -1.29 -4.16
N ILE A 343 -9.32 -1.08 -2.92
CA ILE A 343 -7.91 -1.34 -2.58
C ILE A 343 -7.51 -2.84 -2.51
N GLY A 344 -8.48 -3.76 -2.46
CA GLY A 344 -8.28 -5.20 -2.30
C GLY A 344 -9.07 -5.78 -1.13
N ASN A 345 -9.24 -7.10 -1.08
CA ASN A 345 -10.04 -7.81 -0.06
C ASN A 345 -9.19 -8.84 0.71
N ASP A 346 -7.88 -8.60 0.75
CA ASP A 346 -6.85 -9.58 1.03
C ASP A 346 -6.08 -9.27 2.33
N GLY A 347 -6.57 -8.30 3.10
CA GLY A 347 -6.14 -8.04 4.48
C GLY A 347 -6.47 -9.18 5.45
N PRO A 348 -5.87 -9.20 6.66
CA PRO A 348 -5.30 -8.05 7.36
C PRO A 348 -3.78 -7.87 7.27
N LEU A 349 -3.09 -8.62 6.40
CA LEU A 349 -1.65 -8.46 6.14
C LEU A 349 -1.35 -7.13 5.43
N TYR A 350 -0.11 -6.63 5.56
CA TYR A 350 0.38 -5.39 4.96
C TYR A 350 1.12 -5.73 3.65
N GLY A 351 1.06 -4.83 2.66
CA GLY A 351 1.54 -5.10 1.29
C GLY A 351 0.47 -5.70 0.36
N THR A 352 -0.76 -5.91 0.85
CA THR A 352 -1.85 -6.65 0.17
C THR A 352 -2.64 -5.83 -0.87
N LEU A 353 -2.01 -4.81 -1.48
CA LEU A 353 -2.66 -3.86 -2.38
C LEU A 353 -2.92 -4.43 -3.77
N ASN A 354 -4.04 -4.03 -4.39
CA ASN A 354 -4.45 -4.51 -5.71
C ASN A 354 -4.55 -3.38 -6.78
N ASN A 355 -4.24 -3.72 -8.04
CA ASN A 355 -4.27 -2.80 -9.18
C ASN A 355 -5.70 -2.43 -9.57
N PRO A 356 -6.00 -1.20 -10.04
CA PRO A 356 -5.16 0.00 -10.08
C PRO A 356 -5.38 0.93 -8.87
N ALA A 357 -5.91 0.40 -7.74
CA ALA A 357 -6.19 1.22 -6.56
C ALA A 357 -4.91 1.64 -5.82
N ASP A 358 -3.81 0.94 -6.07
CA ASP A 358 -2.44 1.25 -5.71
C ASP A 358 -1.90 2.53 -6.40
N GLN A 359 -2.31 2.82 -7.63
CA GLN A 359 -1.75 3.90 -8.47
C GLN A 359 -2.00 5.29 -7.88
N MET A 360 -1.03 6.21 -7.96
CA MET A 360 -1.13 7.49 -7.24
C MET A 360 -2.13 8.49 -7.82
N ASP A 361 -2.46 8.41 -9.10
CA ASP A 361 -3.48 9.26 -9.73
C ASP A 361 -4.91 8.68 -9.59
N VAL A 362 -5.02 7.44 -9.12
CA VAL A 362 -6.29 6.77 -8.75
C VAL A 362 -6.60 7.02 -7.28
N ILE A 363 -7.89 7.15 -6.94
CA ILE A 363 -8.38 7.19 -5.57
C ILE A 363 -8.64 5.75 -5.11
N GLY A 364 -7.72 5.19 -4.33
CA GLY A 364 -7.76 3.82 -3.80
C GLY A 364 -8.45 3.75 -2.45
N VAL A 365 -9.53 2.98 -2.35
CA VAL A 365 -10.49 3.03 -1.23
C VAL A 365 -10.44 1.77 -0.37
N GLY A 366 -10.16 1.93 0.93
CA GLY A 366 -10.28 0.88 1.94
C GLY A 366 -11.62 0.85 2.67
N GLY A 367 -11.91 -0.26 3.36
CA GLY A 367 -13.19 -0.54 3.99
C GLY A 367 -13.19 -0.45 5.52
N ILE A 368 -14.22 0.19 6.09
CA ILE A 368 -14.53 0.16 7.54
C ILE A 368 -15.90 -0.49 7.83
N ASN A 369 -16.08 -0.95 9.08
CA ASN A 369 -17.36 -1.38 9.64
C ASN A 369 -18.18 -0.19 10.20
N TRP A 370 -19.39 -0.46 10.69
CA TRP A 370 -20.33 0.56 11.22
C TRP A 370 -19.91 1.15 12.57
N GLU A 371 -18.85 0.59 13.16
CA GLU A 371 -18.21 0.95 14.42
C GLU A 371 -16.96 1.84 14.20
N ASP A 372 -16.72 2.25 12.95
CA ASP A 372 -15.57 3.06 12.50
C ASP A 372 -14.20 2.37 12.70
N GLN A 373 -14.16 1.03 12.61
CA GLN A 373 -12.95 0.21 12.63
C GLN A 373 -12.60 -0.30 11.22
N ILE A 374 -11.31 -0.48 10.91
CA ILE A 374 -10.85 -1.10 9.66
C ILE A 374 -11.44 -2.52 9.55
N ALA A 375 -12.11 -2.80 8.43
CA ALA A 375 -12.67 -4.11 8.18
C ALA A 375 -11.53 -5.14 7.98
N ARG A 376 -11.64 -6.34 8.57
CA ARG A 376 -10.58 -7.36 8.56
C ARG A 376 -10.08 -7.71 7.16
N PHE A 377 -10.97 -7.73 6.18
CA PHE A 377 -10.66 -8.01 4.77
C PHE A 377 -10.00 -6.83 4.03
N SER A 378 -10.05 -5.60 4.53
CA SER A 378 -9.54 -4.46 3.79
C SER A 378 -8.03 -4.58 3.64
N SER A 379 -7.55 -4.67 2.40
CA SER A 379 -6.13 -4.64 2.06
C SER A 379 -5.43 -3.38 2.58
N ARG A 380 -4.13 -3.51 2.83
CA ARG A 380 -3.30 -2.53 3.55
C ARG A 380 -1.99 -2.31 2.84
N GLY A 381 -1.50 -1.07 2.86
CA GLY A 381 -0.19 -0.71 2.31
C GLY A 381 0.97 -1.26 3.14
N MET A 382 2.22 -0.86 2.85
CA MET A 382 2.63 0.11 1.84
C MET A 382 2.65 -0.45 0.40
N THR A 383 3.04 0.37 -0.56
CA THR A 383 3.21 -0.02 -1.97
C THR A 383 4.39 -1.00 -2.15
N THR A 384 4.12 -2.21 -2.64
CA THR A 384 5.10 -3.32 -2.68
C THR A 384 6.21 -3.13 -3.71
N TRP A 385 5.94 -2.46 -4.83
CA TRP A 385 6.93 -2.26 -5.91
C TRP A 385 8.12 -1.37 -5.54
N GLU A 386 8.09 -0.74 -4.37
CA GLU A 386 9.13 0.16 -3.84
C GLU A 386 9.91 -0.47 -2.67
N LEU A 387 9.47 -1.63 -2.15
CA LEU A 387 10.11 -2.33 -1.05
C LEU A 387 11.56 -2.80 -1.34
N PRO A 388 11.92 -3.24 -2.56
CA PRO A 388 13.32 -3.54 -2.91
C PRO A 388 14.25 -2.31 -2.89
N ALA A 389 13.70 -1.09 -2.76
CA ALA A 389 14.43 0.15 -2.53
C ALA A 389 14.26 0.71 -1.11
N GLY A 390 13.57 -0.03 -0.22
CA GLY A 390 13.54 0.18 1.23
C GLY A 390 12.17 0.51 1.83
N TYR A 391 11.30 1.28 1.16
CA TYR A 391 9.99 1.68 1.72
C TYR A 391 8.98 2.08 0.63
N GLY A 392 7.71 1.72 0.82
CA GLY A 392 6.61 2.15 -0.04
C GLY A 392 5.91 3.45 0.39
N ARG A 393 5.19 4.06 -0.57
CA ARG A 393 4.24 5.15 -0.39
C ARG A 393 2.94 4.72 0.31
N VAL A 394 2.19 5.70 0.79
CA VAL A 394 0.94 5.51 1.56
C VAL A 394 -0.23 5.16 0.64
N LYS A 395 -0.79 3.97 0.86
CA LYS A 395 -2.10 3.50 0.37
C LYS A 395 -2.79 2.66 1.48
N PRO A 396 -4.13 2.54 1.54
CA PRO A 396 -5.15 3.24 0.72
C PRO A 396 -5.06 4.76 0.83
N ASP A 397 -5.74 5.49 -0.06
CA ASP A 397 -5.83 6.95 0.02
C ASP A 397 -6.73 7.39 1.17
N LEU A 398 -7.89 6.74 1.31
CA LEU A 398 -8.87 6.98 2.37
C LEU A 398 -9.72 5.73 2.60
N VAL A 399 -10.50 5.74 3.69
CA VAL A 399 -11.44 4.66 4.01
C VAL A 399 -12.89 5.14 4.09
N THR A 400 -13.83 4.24 3.81
CA THR A 400 -15.27 4.47 4.04
C THR A 400 -15.99 3.16 4.31
N TYR A 401 -17.28 3.22 4.66
CA TYR A 401 -18.06 2.03 5.01
C TYR A 401 -18.04 1.02 3.86
N GLY A 402 -17.49 -0.16 4.17
CA GLY A 402 -17.33 -1.29 3.25
C GLY A 402 -17.92 -2.59 3.79
N SER A 403 -18.22 -2.70 5.08
CA SER A 403 -18.91 -3.85 5.67
C SER A 403 -20.42 -3.61 5.80
N ALA A 404 -21.22 -4.62 5.44
CA ALA A 404 -22.67 -4.63 5.59
C ALA A 404 -23.38 -3.36 5.07
N VAL A 405 -23.01 -2.91 3.86
CA VAL A 405 -23.62 -1.76 3.19
C VAL A 405 -24.81 -2.23 2.35
N ARG A 406 -25.92 -1.50 2.44
CA ARG A 406 -27.18 -1.81 1.76
C ARG A 406 -27.26 -1.06 0.42
N GLY A 407 -27.34 -1.82 -0.68
CA GLY A 407 -27.42 -1.32 -2.06
C GLY A 407 -28.51 -2.06 -2.85
N SER A 408 -28.64 -1.80 -4.16
CA SER A 408 -29.66 -2.44 -5.00
C SER A 408 -29.43 -3.95 -5.14
N ALA A 409 -30.51 -4.73 -5.12
CA ALA A 409 -30.49 -6.14 -5.53
C ALA A 409 -30.50 -6.27 -7.06
N LEU A 410 -30.51 -7.50 -7.60
CA LEU A 410 -30.45 -7.72 -9.05
C LEU A 410 -31.76 -7.39 -9.78
N GLN A 411 -32.93 -7.74 -9.21
CA GLN A 411 -34.24 -7.59 -9.87
C GLN A 411 -35.06 -6.44 -9.29
N THR A 412 -35.29 -6.45 -7.97
CA THR A 412 -36.04 -5.43 -7.23
C THR A 412 -35.55 -5.39 -5.78
N GLY A 413 -35.71 -4.24 -5.12
CA GLY A 413 -35.37 -4.08 -3.71
C GLY A 413 -33.87 -3.97 -3.44
N CYS A 414 -33.48 -4.23 -2.19
CA CYS A 414 -32.14 -3.93 -1.68
C CYS A 414 -31.49 -5.17 -1.05
N ARG A 415 -30.18 -5.35 -1.26
CA ARG A 415 -29.35 -6.38 -0.59
C ARG A 415 -28.18 -5.76 0.18
N THR A 416 -27.50 -6.56 1.00
CA THR A 416 -26.43 -6.10 1.91
C THR A 416 -25.13 -6.84 1.61
N LEU A 417 -24.08 -6.11 1.22
CA LEU A 417 -22.77 -6.68 0.89
C LEU A 417 -21.63 -6.13 1.78
N SER A 418 -20.55 -6.91 1.91
CA SER A 418 -19.27 -6.51 2.51
C SER A 418 -18.09 -6.68 1.54
N GLY A 419 -17.26 -5.65 1.37
CA GLY A 419 -16.02 -5.67 0.57
C GLY A 419 -15.48 -4.26 0.26
N THR A 420 -14.21 -4.13 -0.14
CA THR A 420 -13.70 -2.83 -0.64
C THR A 420 -14.27 -2.47 -2.01
N SER A 421 -14.70 -3.47 -2.79
CA SER A 421 -15.55 -3.31 -3.98
C SER A 421 -16.89 -2.61 -3.70
N VAL A 422 -17.33 -2.61 -2.43
CA VAL A 422 -18.51 -1.92 -1.90
C VAL A 422 -18.15 -0.54 -1.35
N ALA A 423 -16.94 -0.35 -0.80
CA ALA A 423 -16.45 0.96 -0.36
C ALA A 423 -16.12 1.90 -1.54
N SER A 424 -15.56 1.40 -2.64
CA SER A 424 -15.27 2.17 -3.86
C SER A 424 -16.48 2.98 -4.38
N PRO A 425 -17.68 2.39 -4.62
CA PRO A 425 -18.83 3.14 -5.13
C PRO A 425 -19.43 4.13 -4.14
N VAL A 426 -19.16 4.00 -2.83
CA VAL A 426 -19.49 5.04 -1.84
C VAL A 426 -18.66 6.29 -2.10
N VAL A 427 -17.37 6.13 -2.37
CA VAL A 427 -16.49 7.25 -2.74
C VAL A 427 -16.80 7.76 -4.15
N ALA A 428 -17.04 6.90 -5.13
CA ALA A 428 -17.40 7.34 -6.49
C ALA A 428 -18.74 8.10 -6.52
N GLY A 429 -19.73 7.64 -5.74
CA GLY A 429 -20.99 8.35 -5.55
C GLY A 429 -20.80 9.69 -4.84
N ALA A 430 -19.98 9.75 -3.79
CA ALA A 430 -19.60 10.98 -3.12
C ALA A 430 -18.87 11.96 -4.05
N VAL A 431 -17.92 11.49 -4.87
CA VAL A 431 -17.21 12.27 -5.89
C VAL A 431 -18.17 12.82 -6.94
N ALA A 432 -19.12 12.02 -7.43
CA ALA A 432 -20.12 12.46 -8.39
C ALA A 432 -21.07 13.52 -7.80
N LEU A 433 -21.46 13.33 -6.53
CA LEU A 433 -22.25 14.30 -5.77
C LEU A 433 -21.48 15.62 -5.61
N LEU A 434 -20.24 15.57 -5.11
CA LEU A 434 -19.36 16.74 -4.94
C LEU A 434 -19.13 17.49 -6.25
N ALA A 435 -18.81 16.77 -7.34
CA ALA A 435 -18.57 17.37 -8.65
C ALA A 435 -19.80 18.14 -9.16
N SER A 436 -21.01 17.63 -8.94
CA SER A 436 -22.25 18.27 -9.43
C SER A 436 -22.52 19.65 -8.86
N GLY A 437 -21.95 19.99 -7.69
CA GLY A 437 -22.05 21.34 -7.12
C GLY A 437 -21.15 22.38 -7.80
N PHE A 438 -20.27 21.96 -8.72
CA PHE A 438 -19.32 22.83 -9.43
C PHE A 438 -19.41 22.69 -10.96
N VAL A 439 -20.18 21.72 -11.48
CA VAL A 439 -20.54 21.63 -12.91
C VAL A 439 -21.69 22.61 -13.18
N GLN A 440 -21.35 23.85 -13.56
CA GLN A 440 -22.34 24.81 -14.07
C GLN A 440 -22.70 24.52 -15.53
N THR A 441 -23.97 24.77 -15.88
CA THR A 441 -24.55 24.52 -17.20
C THR A 441 -24.51 25.71 -18.15
N ASP A 442 -23.87 26.81 -17.76
CA ASP A 442 -23.78 28.03 -18.55
C ASP A 442 -22.57 27.97 -19.53
N GLU A 443 -22.85 28.03 -20.83
CA GLU A 443 -21.80 28.04 -21.87
C GLU A 443 -21.01 29.36 -21.91
N THR A 444 -21.49 30.38 -21.19
CA THR A 444 -20.98 31.75 -21.22
C THR A 444 -19.74 31.99 -20.35
N HIS A 445 -19.54 31.21 -19.27
CA HIS A 445 -18.41 31.35 -18.34
C HIS A 445 -17.82 29.96 -18.01
N PRO A 446 -16.63 29.60 -18.54
CA PRO A 446 -16.09 28.24 -18.42
C PRO A 446 -15.44 27.96 -17.05
N ILE A 447 -16.25 27.80 -15.99
CA ILE A 447 -15.79 27.37 -14.65
C ILE A 447 -15.47 25.85 -14.62
N LYS A 448 -14.83 25.33 -15.66
CA LYS A 448 -14.48 23.90 -15.82
C LYS A 448 -13.21 23.48 -15.06
N GLN A 449 -12.44 24.43 -14.52
CA GLN A 449 -11.13 24.16 -13.92
C GLN A 449 -11.12 23.86 -12.40
N LYS A 450 -12.27 23.88 -11.70
CA LYS A 450 -12.28 23.61 -10.25
C LYS A 450 -12.27 22.12 -9.87
N VAL A 451 -12.73 21.23 -10.76
CA VAL A 451 -12.86 19.79 -10.48
C VAL A 451 -11.97 19.01 -11.45
N THR A 452 -10.85 18.51 -10.94
CA THR A 452 -9.89 17.64 -11.64
C THR A 452 -9.59 16.41 -10.77
N PRO A 453 -8.95 15.36 -11.31
CA PRO A 453 -8.50 14.22 -10.50
C PRO A 453 -7.63 14.65 -9.32
N ALA A 454 -6.70 15.61 -9.53
CA ALA A 454 -5.93 16.21 -8.46
C ALA A 454 -6.82 16.96 -7.45
N SER A 455 -7.62 17.95 -7.86
CA SER A 455 -8.36 18.79 -6.91
C SER A 455 -9.39 18.00 -6.10
N MET A 456 -10.03 16.99 -6.71
CA MET A 456 -10.92 16.07 -6.00
C MET A 456 -10.15 15.21 -5.00
N LYS A 457 -9.02 14.61 -5.40
CA LYS A 457 -8.20 13.80 -4.50
C LYS A 457 -7.65 14.63 -3.33
N GLN A 458 -7.20 15.85 -3.59
CA GLN A 458 -6.78 16.82 -2.57
C GLN A 458 -7.93 17.17 -1.61
N ALA A 459 -9.13 17.41 -2.12
CA ALA A 459 -10.30 17.70 -1.30
C ALA A 459 -10.67 16.54 -0.36
N LEU A 460 -10.67 15.31 -0.88
CA LEU A 460 -10.98 14.10 -0.11
C LEU A 460 -9.92 13.80 0.96
N LEU A 461 -8.63 13.91 0.62
CA LEU A 461 -7.53 13.67 1.57
C LEU A 461 -7.43 14.78 2.63
N GLY A 462 -7.57 16.05 2.21
CA GLY A 462 -7.55 17.21 3.11
C GLY A 462 -8.78 17.30 4.01
N SER A 463 -9.92 16.73 3.59
CA SER A 463 -11.14 16.68 4.41
C SER A 463 -11.24 15.46 5.31
N ALA A 464 -10.46 14.40 5.10
CA ALA A 464 -10.65 13.13 5.81
C ALA A 464 -10.65 13.28 7.35
N ARG A 465 -11.34 12.36 8.03
CA ARG A 465 -11.35 12.25 9.50
C ARG A 465 -10.54 11.02 9.90
N ARG A 466 -9.37 11.22 10.50
CA ARG A 466 -8.59 10.11 11.05
C ARG A 466 -9.37 9.31 12.10
N LEU A 467 -9.23 8.00 12.01
CA LEU A 467 -9.61 7.01 13.00
C LEU A 467 -8.53 6.93 14.09
N PRO A 468 -8.90 6.82 15.37
CA PRO A 468 -7.95 6.79 16.47
C PRO A 468 -7.21 5.44 16.53
N GLY A 469 -5.88 5.47 16.67
CA GLY A 469 -5.06 4.26 16.85
C GLY A 469 -4.90 3.35 15.62
N VAL A 470 -5.02 3.89 14.40
CA VAL A 470 -4.91 3.15 13.13
C VAL A 470 -3.81 3.76 12.25
N GLY A 471 -2.87 2.97 11.76
CA GLY A 471 -1.73 3.46 10.97
C GLY A 471 -2.12 4.03 9.61
N MET A 472 -1.32 4.94 9.05
CA MET A 472 -1.61 5.55 7.74
C MET A 472 -1.66 4.53 6.58
N PHE A 473 -0.93 3.42 6.67
CA PHE A 473 -1.00 2.31 5.70
C PHE A 473 -2.27 1.44 5.84
N GLU A 474 -3.12 1.69 6.83
CA GLU A 474 -4.43 1.04 6.97
C GLU A 474 -5.59 2.00 6.64
N GLN A 475 -5.50 3.28 7.04
CA GLN A 475 -6.59 4.25 6.87
C GLN A 475 -6.37 5.33 5.79
N GLY A 476 -5.17 5.43 5.21
CA GLY A 476 -4.79 6.58 4.39
C GLY A 476 -4.85 7.88 5.18
N ALA A 477 -5.45 8.93 4.60
CA ALA A 477 -5.78 10.17 5.33
C ALA A 477 -6.91 9.99 6.37
N GLY A 478 -7.67 8.89 6.31
CA GLY A 478 -8.73 8.54 7.24
C GLY A 478 -10.09 8.35 6.57
N LYS A 479 -11.15 8.43 7.38
CA LYS A 479 -12.54 8.26 6.96
C LYS A 479 -13.03 9.44 6.12
N LEU A 480 -13.76 9.14 5.03
CA LEU A 480 -14.43 10.13 4.18
C LEU A 480 -15.28 11.14 4.96
N ASP A 481 -15.10 12.43 4.68
CA ASP A 481 -15.94 13.54 5.16
C ASP A 481 -16.43 14.38 3.98
N LEU A 482 -17.70 14.19 3.63
CA LEU A 482 -18.33 14.76 2.45
C LEU A 482 -18.50 16.28 2.56
N LEU A 483 -18.92 16.79 3.72
CA LEU A 483 -19.18 18.22 3.89
C LEU A 483 -17.88 19.02 3.92
N ARG A 484 -16.84 18.54 4.62
CA ARG A 484 -15.53 19.21 4.58
C ARG A 484 -14.89 19.13 3.18
N ALA A 485 -15.12 18.07 2.40
CA ALA A 485 -14.69 18.01 1.00
C ALA A 485 -15.44 19.03 0.12
N PHE A 486 -16.75 19.21 0.33
CA PHE A 486 -17.54 20.21 -0.40
C PHE A 486 -17.08 21.65 -0.09
N HIS A 487 -16.82 21.95 1.19
CA HIS A 487 -16.27 23.24 1.60
C HIS A 487 -14.87 23.48 1.01
N PHE A 488 -14.00 22.45 0.98
CA PHE A 488 -12.69 22.51 0.32
C PHE A 488 -12.82 22.92 -1.15
N LEU A 489 -13.63 22.19 -1.94
CA LEU A 489 -13.82 22.44 -3.38
C LEU A 489 -14.44 23.82 -3.65
N ARG A 490 -15.36 24.28 -2.79
CA ARG A 490 -15.94 25.63 -2.88
C ARG A 490 -14.87 26.72 -2.75
N SER A 491 -13.95 26.62 -1.79
CA SER A 491 -12.82 27.54 -1.62
C SER A 491 -11.60 27.24 -2.49
N TYR A 492 -11.60 26.15 -3.26
CA TYR A 492 -10.41 25.66 -3.97
C TYR A 492 -9.86 26.67 -4.96
N THR A 493 -8.53 26.80 -4.92
CA THR A 493 -7.66 27.41 -5.93
C THR A 493 -6.60 26.38 -6.31
N PRO A 494 -6.03 26.42 -7.53
CA PRO A 494 -5.00 25.47 -7.95
C PRO A 494 -3.79 25.49 -6.99
N ILE A 495 -3.50 24.37 -6.33
CA ILE A 495 -2.38 24.22 -5.37
C ILE A 495 -1.72 22.84 -5.50
N ALA A 496 -0.45 22.71 -5.11
CA ALA A 496 0.13 21.40 -4.82
C ALA A 496 -0.18 20.98 -3.38
N THR A 497 -0.19 19.68 -3.09
CA THR A 497 -0.23 19.13 -1.72
C THR A 497 0.63 17.86 -1.62
N LEU A 498 0.80 17.36 -0.39
CA LEU A 498 1.61 16.18 -0.07
C LEU A 498 0.79 15.14 0.68
N SER A 499 1.02 13.85 0.39
CA SER A 499 0.46 12.72 1.11
C SER A 499 1.58 11.74 1.51
N PRO A 500 1.92 11.61 2.80
CA PRO A 500 1.39 12.37 3.95
C PRO A 500 1.80 13.84 3.91
N SER A 501 1.04 14.70 4.58
CA SER A 501 1.24 16.16 4.58
C SER A 501 2.29 16.68 5.57
N TYR A 502 2.90 15.80 6.37
CA TYR A 502 4.01 16.06 7.28
C TYR A 502 4.69 14.74 7.67
N ILE A 503 5.84 14.82 8.33
CA ILE A 503 6.57 13.70 8.94
C ILE A 503 6.74 13.98 10.44
N ASP A 504 6.08 13.20 11.30
CA ASP A 504 6.27 13.26 12.76
C ASP A 504 6.58 11.87 13.31
N LEU A 505 7.88 11.58 13.49
CA LEU A 505 8.38 10.31 14.03
C LEU A 505 8.09 10.14 15.54
N THR A 506 7.24 10.98 16.13
CA THR A 506 6.71 10.80 17.49
C THR A 506 5.22 10.44 17.51
N GLU A 507 4.48 10.56 16.39
CA GLU A 507 3.04 10.30 16.31
C GLU A 507 2.73 8.81 16.04
N CYS A 508 2.96 7.94 17.02
CA CYS A 508 2.86 6.49 16.79
C CYS A 508 1.47 5.92 16.48
N GLN A 509 0.40 6.69 16.59
CA GLN A 509 -0.92 6.21 16.14
C GLN A 509 -1.11 6.29 14.62
N TYR A 510 -0.32 7.11 13.91
CA TYR A 510 -0.49 7.36 12.48
C TYR A 510 0.79 7.06 11.68
N MET A 511 1.94 7.54 12.17
CA MET A 511 3.26 7.40 11.52
C MET A 511 3.95 6.05 11.82
N TRP A 512 3.18 4.98 11.98
CA TRP A 512 3.73 3.61 11.96
C TRP A 512 4.17 3.25 10.53
N PRO A 513 5.34 2.61 10.31
CA PRO A 513 6.26 2.06 11.30
C PRO A 513 7.31 3.07 11.81
N TYR A 514 7.56 4.15 11.06
CA TYR A 514 8.66 5.10 11.26
C TYR A 514 8.76 5.70 12.68
N CYS A 515 7.65 5.79 13.40
CA CYS A 515 7.62 6.28 14.79
C CYS A 515 8.27 5.33 15.81
N THR A 516 8.36 4.03 15.52
CA THR A 516 8.67 2.99 16.51
C THR A 516 10.16 2.86 16.79
N GLN A 517 10.98 3.57 16.01
CA GLN A 517 12.42 3.71 16.20
C GLN A 517 12.82 5.19 16.12
N ALA A 518 13.65 5.62 17.07
CA ALA A 518 14.27 6.94 17.03
C ALA A 518 15.52 6.90 16.15
N VAL A 519 15.81 8.00 15.45
CA VAL A 519 17.01 8.12 14.61
C VAL A 519 18.25 8.39 15.47
N TYR A 520 19.42 8.01 14.97
CA TYR A 520 20.71 8.18 15.66
C TYR A 520 21.88 8.19 14.68
N HIS A 521 23.02 8.71 15.13
CA HIS A 521 24.22 8.81 14.31
C HIS A 521 24.77 7.41 13.97
N THR A 522 25.26 7.25 12.74
CA THR A 522 25.66 5.98 12.08
C THR A 522 24.54 4.99 11.76
N GLY A 523 23.27 5.37 11.97
CA GLY A 523 22.12 4.61 11.46
C GLY A 523 21.96 4.71 9.94
N MET A 524 21.33 3.71 9.32
CA MET A 524 20.80 3.83 7.96
C MET A 524 19.76 4.95 7.88
N PRO A 525 19.61 5.63 6.72
CA PRO A 525 18.62 6.69 6.56
C PRO A 525 17.21 6.15 6.78
N THR A 526 16.43 6.82 7.62
CA THR A 526 14.98 6.59 7.66
C THR A 526 14.38 7.32 6.46
N ILE A 527 13.99 6.55 5.43
CA ILE A 527 13.40 7.08 4.20
C ILE A 527 11.89 7.10 4.35
N VAL A 528 11.27 8.28 4.20
CA VAL A 528 9.82 8.42 4.10
C VAL A 528 9.48 8.81 2.67
N ASN A 529 8.66 8.01 2.00
CA ASN A 529 8.20 8.27 0.64
C ASN A 529 6.84 8.96 0.64
N ILE A 530 6.79 10.16 0.04
CA ILE A 530 5.64 11.07 -0.01
C ILE A 530 5.17 11.19 -1.46
N THR A 531 3.86 11.10 -1.67
CA THR A 531 3.23 11.41 -2.95
C THR A 531 2.99 12.92 -3.04
N ILE A 532 3.56 13.56 -4.06
CA ILE A 532 3.20 14.91 -4.49
C ILE A 532 1.88 14.80 -5.27
N ILE A 533 0.91 15.65 -4.97
CA ILE A 533 -0.34 15.76 -5.73
C ILE A 533 -0.40 17.17 -6.33
N ASN A 534 -0.34 17.25 -7.67
CA ASN A 534 -0.25 18.50 -8.41
C ASN A 534 -1.64 19.02 -8.83
N GLY A 535 -2.25 19.88 -8.03
CA GLY A 535 -3.52 20.53 -8.36
C GLY A 535 -3.42 21.71 -9.33
N LEU A 536 -2.22 22.01 -9.86
CA LEU A 536 -1.98 23.12 -10.79
C LEU A 536 -2.33 22.79 -12.24
N GLY A 537 -2.00 21.57 -12.69
CA GLY A 537 -2.20 21.09 -14.08
C GLY A 537 -1.73 19.64 -14.31
N VAL A 538 -1.99 19.13 -15.52
CA VAL A 538 -1.72 17.73 -15.97
C VAL A 538 -0.21 17.40 -16.10
N SER A 539 0.64 18.40 -15.93
CA SER A 539 2.08 18.20 -15.79
C SER A 539 2.65 19.29 -14.90
N GLY A 540 3.72 18.97 -14.19
CA GLY A 540 4.48 19.92 -13.39
C GLY A 540 5.91 19.47 -13.19
N HIS A 541 6.72 20.31 -12.56
CA HIS A 541 8.10 20.02 -12.21
C HIS A 541 8.48 20.70 -10.90
N VAL A 542 9.47 20.14 -10.21
CA VAL A 542 10.02 20.70 -8.97
C VAL A 542 11.11 21.72 -9.33
N THR A 543 10.85 23.01 -9.11
CA THR A 543 11.78 24.09 -9.50
C THR A 543 12.80 24.45 -8.43
N ASN A 544 12.44 24.25 -7.15
CA ASN A 544 13.30 24.62 -6.01
C ASN A 544 12.90 23.82 -4.76
N LEU A 545 13.89 23.34 -4.02
CA LEU A 545 13.69 22.57 -2.79
C LEU A 545 14.72 22.98 -1.73
N VAL A 546 14.28 23.26 -0.51
CA VAL A 546 15.12 23.83 0.56
C VAL A 546 14.80 23.21 1.92
N TRP A 547 15.83 22.76 2.63
CA TRP A 547 15.74 22.31 4.03
C TRP A 547 15.86 23.49 5.00
N HIS A 548 14.88 23.62 5.92
CA HIS A 548 14.79 24.68 6.92
C HIS A 548 14.76 24.10 8.35
N PRO A 549 15.93 23.88 8.98
CA PRO A 549 16.00 23.49 10.38
C PRO A 549 15.68 24.68 11.32
N TYR A 550 14.86 24.44 12.36
CA TYR A 550 14.56 25.46 13.39
C TYR A 550 15.61 25.43 14.50
N THR A 551 16.40 26.50 14.63
CA THR A 551 17.56 26.56 15.55
C THR A 551 17.21 27.06 16.94
N SER A 552 16.26 28.01 17.06
CA SER A 552 16.02 28.72 18.34
C SER A 552 15.41 27.85 19.44
N ASN A 553 14.55 26.90 19.09
CA ASN A 553 13.96 25.94 20.04
C ASN A 553 13.63 24.55 19.44
N GLY A 554 13.88 24.35 18.14
CA GLY A 554 13.54 23.11 17.43
C GLY A 554 14.69 22.10 17.34
N ASN A 555 15.93 22.47 17.67
CA ASN A 555 17.13 21.63 17.53
C ASN A 555 17.29 21.03 16.11
N GLY A 556 16.87 21.76 15.07
CA GLY A 556 16.87 21.27 13.69
C GLY A 556 18.26 20.94 13.15
N GLU A 557 19.32 21.49 13.75
CA GLU A 557 20.73 21.19 13.44
C GLU A 557 21.20 19.83 13.99
N ARG A 558 20.31 19.05 14.64
CA ARG A 558 20.58 17.69 15.13
C ARG A 558 20.10 16.59 14.18
N ILE A 559 19.58 16.94 13.01
CA ILE A 559 19.24 16.00 11.94
C ILE A 559 19.77 16.48 10.59
N ASP A 560 20.33 15.55 9.85
CA ASP A 560 20.76 15.72 8.46
C ASP A 560 19.65 15.20 7.54
N VAL A 561 19.29 15.98 6.53
CA VAL A 561 18.19 15.67 5.60
C VAL A 561 18.73 15.61 4.18
N SER A 562 18.43 14.51 3.49
CA SER A 562 18.66 14.32 2.06
C SER A 562 17.32 14.10 1.36
N VAL A 563 17.20 14.59 0.13
CA VAL A 563 15.92 14.57 -0.59
C VAL A 563 16.13 14.21 -2.05
N THR A 564 15.36 13.27 -2.56
CA THR A 564 15.24 12.95 -3.98
C THR A 564 13.77 13.03 -4.40
N TYR A 565 13.50 13.28 -5.68
CA TYR A 565 12.15 13.50 -6.19
C TYR A 565 12.03 13.16 -7.67
N SER A 566 10.80 13.04 -8.17
CA SER A 566 10.51 13.01 -9.60
C SER A 566 10.66 14.41 -10.20
N ASP A 567 11.56 14.59 -11.17
CA ASP A 567 11.73 15.86 -11.90
C ASP A 567 10.43 16.32 -12.58
N VAL A 568 9.70 15.36 -13.16
CA VAL A 568 8.39 15.57 -13.81
C VAL A 568 7.29 14.94 -12.96
N LEU A 569 6.26 15.72 -12.67
CA LEU A 569 4.99 15.30 -12.10
C LEU A 569 4.02 15.05 -13.25
N TRP A 570 3.53 13.83 -13.43
CA TRP A 570 2.58 13.45 -14.49
C TRP A 570 1.91 12.12 -14.14
N PRO A 571 0.60 11.93 -14.41
CA PRO A 571 -0.35 12.90 -14.98
C PRO A 571 -0.94 13.88 -13.96
N TRP A 572 -1.01 13.54 -12.68
CA TRP A 572 -1.45 14.45 -11.61
C TRP A 572 -0.63 14.32 -10.32
N SER A 573 0.35 13.43 -10.31
CA SER A 573 1.17 13.12 -9.15
C SER A 573 2.65 12.97 -9.48
N GLY A 574 3.45 12.92 -8.42
CA GLY A 574 4.87 12.55 -8.47
C GLY A 574 5.31 12.04 -7.10
N TRP A 575 6.61 11.89 -6.89
CA TRP A 575 7.16 11.36 -5.64
C TRP A 575 8.26 12.25 -5.08
N LEU A 576 8.38 12.19 -3.76
CA LEU A 576 9.36 12.90 -2.94
C LEU A 576 9.84 11.93 -1.86
N ALA A 577 11.10 11.55 -1.87
CA ALA A 577 11.72 10.67 -0.88
C ALA A 577 12.57 11.51 0.08
N VAL A 578 12.26 11.46 1.38
CA VAL A 578 12.97 12.21 2.42
C VAL A 578 13.78 11.23 3.26
N ALA A 579 15.10 11.26 3.11
CA ALA A 579 16.05 10.47 3.87
C ALA A 579 16.54 11.26 5.10
N ILE A 580 16.26 10.73 6.29
CA ILE A 580 16.57 11.36 7.58
C ILE A 580 17.75 10.64 8.22
N THR A 581 18.80 11.39 8.57
CA THR A 581 20.03 10.91 9.23
C THR A 581 20.43 11.86 10.38
N VAL A 582 21.53 11.57 11.08
CA VAL A 582 21.95 12.34 12.28
C VAL A 582 23.45 12.65 12.20
N PRO A 583 23.86 13.92 12.32
CA PRO A 583 25.27 14.34 12.23
C PRO A 583 26.10 13.82 13.40
N SER A 584 27.42 13.76 13.21
CA SER A 584 28.36 13.35 14.26
C SER A 584 28.34 14.28 15.48
N SER A 585 27.96 15.54 15.31
CA SER A 585 27.73 16.53 16.38
C SER A 585 26.51 16.24 17.28
N ALA A 586 25.68 15.27 16.92
CA ALA A 586 24.51 14.82 17.67
C ALA A 586 24.59 13.35 18.12
N ARG A 587 25.77 12.70 17.97
CA ARG A 587 26.01 11.28 18.32
C ARG A 587 25.55 10.88 19.72
N ASP A 588 25.80 11.73 20.70
CA ASP A 588 25.53 11.49 22.12
C ASP A 588 24.35 12.34 22.63
N TRP A 589 23.59 12.95 21.71
CA TRP A 589 22.47 13.84 22.03
C TRP A 589 21.15 13.08 22.11
N GLN A 590 20.24 13.56 22.96
CA GLN A 590 18.89 13.02 23.08
C GLN A 590 17.86 14.16 23.08
N GLY A 591 16.85 14.07 22.21
CA GLY A 591 15.82 15.09 22.14
C GLY A 591 14.87 14.92 20.95
N ILE A 592 14.23 16.04 20.59
CA ILE A 592 13.37 16.14 19.40
C ILE A 592 13.98 17.23 18.52
N ALA A 593 14.24 16.88 17.26
CA ALA A 593 14.78 17.76 16.22
C ALA A 593 13.67 18.11 15.22
N GLN A 594 13.61 19.37 14.79
CA GLN A 594 12.47 19.93 14.05
C GLN A 594 12.90 20.89 12.94
N GLY A 595 12.18 20.84 11.83
CA GLY A 595 12.33 21.74 10.69
C GLY A 595 11.17 21.59 9.72
N HIS A 596 11.31 22.14 8.52
CA HIS A 596 10.46 21.81 7.38
C HIS A 596 11.27 21.80 6.09
N ILE A 597 10.80 21.06 5.08
CA ILE A 597 11.31 21.15 3.71
C ILE A 597 10.33 22.04 2.95
N SER A 598 10.81 23.15 2.38
CA SER A 598 10.00 23.92 1.43
C SER A 598 10.26 23.41 0.00
N VAL A 599 9.18 23.19 -0.74
CA VAL A 599 9.19 22.69 -2.12
C VAL A 599 8.41 23.67 -2.98
N THR A 600 8.96 24.03 -4.14
CA THR A 600 8.30 24.88 -5.13
C THR A 600 8.03 24.04 -6.36
N ILE A 601 6.76 24.00 -6.77
CA ILE A 601 6.28 23.24 -7.91
C ILE A 601 5.71 24.21 -8.92
N GLU A 602 6.07 24.02 -10.18
CA GLU A 602 5.60 24.83 -11.30
C GLU A 602 4.97 23.95 -12.37
N SER A 603 3.88 24.43 -12.96
CA SER A 603 3.13 23.76 -14.03
C SER A 603 2.88 24.75 -15.17
N PRO A 604 2.72 24.26 -16.41
CA PRO A 604 2.37 25.11 -17.54
C PRO A 604 1.12 25.97 -17.27
N PRO A 605 0.98 27.14 -17.92
CA PRO A 605 -0.27 27.89 -17.91
C PRO A 605 -1.44 27.02 -18.36
N SER A 606 -2.64 27.27 -17.82
CA SER A 606 -3.86 26.60 -18.25
C SER A 606 -4.54 27.34 -19.42
N ASP A 607 -5.62 26.78 -19.96
CA ASP A 607 -6.33 27.35 -21.11
C ASP A 607 -6.77 28.81 -20.83
N GLY A 608 -6.16 29.77 -21.55
CA GLY A 608 -6.42 31.21 -21.41
C GLY A 608 -5.46 31.96 -20.48
N GLU A 609 -4.43 31.31 -19.94
CA GLU A 609 -3.35 31.93 -19.16
C GLU A 609 -2.05 32.01 -19.99
N GLU A 610 -1.19 33.00 -19.72
CA GLU A 610 0.14 33.11 -20.33
C GLU A 610 1.29 32.75 -19.36
N THR A 611 1.05 32.88 -18.06
CA THR A 611 2.07 32.68 -17.00
C THR A 611 1.98 31.27 -16.40
N PRO A 612 3.11 30.56 -16.20
CA PRO A 612 3.14 29.31 -15.45
C PRO A 612 2.49 29.42 -14.07
N ARG A 613 1.79 28.36 -13.66
CA ARG A 613 1.19 28.25 -12.33
C ARG A 613 2.23 27.72 -11.35
N GLN A 614 2.39 28.38 -10.21
CA GLN A 614 3.39 28.00 -9.20
C GLN A 614 2.76 27.82 -7.81
N SER A 615 3.19 26.79 -7.08
CA SER A 615 2.79 26.53 -5.70
C SER A 615 4.02 26.26 -4.84
N LYS A 616 4.20 27.05 -3.79
CA LYS A 616 5.14 26.75 -2.70
C LYS A 616 4.38 25.98 -1.62
N ILE A 617 4.92 24.84 -1.24
CA ILE A 617 4.40 23.97 -0.16
C ILE A 617 5.50 23.71 0.87
N GLU A 618 5.09 23.44 2.11
CA GLU A 618 6.00 23.16 3.22
C GLU A 618 5.64 21.80 3.82
N LEU A 619 6.65 20.94 3.94
CA LEU A 619 6.57 19.61 4.55
C LEU A 619 7.21 19.67 5.95
N PRO A 620 6.42 19.72 7.04
CA PRO A 620 6.93 19.71 8.39
C PRO A 620 7.67 18.40 8.69
N LEU A 621 8.84 18.50 9.31
CA LEU A 621 9.63 17.36 9.78
C LEU A 621 9.86 17.46 11.28
N LYS A 622 9.67 16.35 11.99
CA LYS A 622 9.95 16.18 13.41
C LYS A 622 10.44 14.76 13.67
N ALA A 623 11.66 14.66 14.19
CA ALA A 623 12.32 13.40 14.49
C ALA A 623 12.72 13.33 15.96
N LYS A 624 12.56 12.16 16.59
CA LYS A 624 13.18 11.88 17.89
C LYS A 624 14.59 11.38 17.64
N VAL A 625 15.57 12.03 18.24
CA VAL A 625 16.99 11.63 18.20
C VAL A 625 17.37 10.99 19.53
N ILE A 626 18.17 9.92 19.48
CA ILE A 626 18.78 9.29 20.66
C ILE A 626 20.30 9.13 20.46
N PRO A 627 21.06 8.93 21.55
CA PRO A 627 22.47 8.54 21.45
C PRO A 627 22.62 7.23 20.66
N THR A 628 23.70 7.10 19.89
CA THR A 628 23.96 5.88 19.08
C THR A 628 23.87 4.60 19.94
N PRO A 629 22.94 3.67 19.65
CA PRO A 629 22.78 2.45 20.44
C PRO A 629 24.02 1.55 20.44
N PRO A 630 24.21 0.73 21.49
CA PRO A 630 25.30 -0.26 21.54
C PRO A 630 25.27 -1.18 20.31
N ARG A 631 26.43 -1.41 19.69
CA ARG A 631 26.60 -2.24 18.48
C ARG A 631 25.82 -3.57 18.53
N HIS A 632 25.92 -4.30 19.63
CA HIS A 632 25.27 -5.60 19.83
C HIS A 632 23.72 -5.55 19.90
N LYS A 633 23.11 -4.36 19.98
CA LYS A 633 21.66 -4.16 19.86
C LYS A 633 21.22 -3.69 18.48
N ARG A 634 22.14 -3.53 17.51
CA ARG A 634 21.83 -3.08 16.14
C ARG A 634 21.87 -4.26 15.16
N ILE A 635 20.72 -4.50 14.54
CA ILE A 635 20.48 -5.53 13.52
C ILE A 635 20.24 -4.82 12.19
N LEU A 636 20.98 -5.23 11.16
CA LEU A 636 20.79 -4.80 9.79
C LEU A 636 19.99 -5.88 9.06
N TRP A 637 18.82 -5.55 8.53
CA TRP A 637 18.01 -6.43 7.67
C TRP A 637 18.47 -6.26 6.23
N ASP A 638 18.82 -7.36 5.57
CA ASP A 638 19.12 -7.37 4.15
C ASP A 638 17.82 -7.31 3.33
N GLN A 639 17.56 -6.17 2.68
CA GLN A 639 16.45 -5.99 1.74
C GLN A 639 16.92 -6.02 0.29
N TYR A 640 18.23 -5.95 0.07
CA TYR A 640 18.81 -5.84 -1.26
C TYR A 640 18.82 -7.19 -1.99
N HIS A 641 18.68 -8.30 -1.27
CA HIS A 641 18.67 -9.65 -1.87
C HIS A 641 17.30 -10.36 -1.92
N ASN A 642 16.21 -9.72 -1.47
CA ASN A 642 14.85 -10.08 -1.90
C ASN A 642 14.56 -9.41 -3.24
N LEU A 643 13.68 -9.96 -4.08
CA LEU A 643 13.29 -9.37 -5.35
C LEU A 643 12.04 -8.49 -5.20
N ARG A 644 11.61 -7.91 -6.32
CA ARG A 644 10.28 -7.32 -6.42
C ARG A 644 9.27 -8.46 -6.64
N TYR A 645 8.01 -8.25 -6.27
CA TYR A 645 6.90 -9.13 -6.65
C TYR A 645 5.83 -8.34 -7.45
N PRO A 646 5.22 -8.90 -8.51
CA PRO A 646 5.77 -9.91 -9.42
C PRO A 646 6.55 -9.28 -10.58
N PRO A 647 7.72 -9.83 -10.93
CA PRO A 647 8.27 -9.72 -12.27
C PRO A 647 8.42 -11.09 -12.94
N GLY A 648 8.55 -12.16 -12.15
CA GLY A 648 8.66 -13.59 -12.52
C GLY A 648 7.83 -14.48 -11.58
N TYR A 649 8.03 -15.80 -11.56
CA TYR A 649 7.34 -16.71 -10.62
C TYR A 649 8.25 -17.03 -9.44
N PHE A 650 7.89 -16.45 -8.30
CA PHE A 650 8.47 -16.71 -7.00
C PHE A 650 7.40 -17.45 -6.16
N PRO A 651 7.62 -18.73 -5.84
CA PRO A 651 6.66 -19.57 -5.13
C PRO A 651 6.69 -19.31 -3.63
N ARG A 652 5.57 -19.56 -2.94
CA ARG A 652 5.51 -19.50 -1.48
C ARG A 652 6.44 -20.50 -0.81
N ASP A 653 6.92 -20.14 0.38
CA ASP A 653 7.63 -21.01 1.32
C ASP A 653 6.83 -22.27 1.64
N ASP A 654 5.64 -22.14 2.25
CA ASP A 654 4.83 -23.30 2.61
C ASP A 654 4.15 -23.91 1.38
N LEU A 655 4.80 -24.91 0.78
CA LEU A 655 4.28 -25.71 -0.35
C LEU A 655 2.95 -26.44 -0.07
N ARG A 656 2.44 -26.41 1.16
CA ARG A 656 1.08 -26.88 1.50
C ARG A 656 0.00 -25.85 1.17
N ALA A 657 0.36 -24.58 0.92
CA ALA A 657 -0.53 -23.44 0.64
C ALA A 657 -1.13 -23.44 -0.79
N LYS A 658 -1.71 -24.57 -1.21
CA LYS A 658 -2.18 -24.87 -2.59
C LYS A 658 -3.25 -23.94 -3.20
N ASN A 659 -3.70 -22.90 -2.48
CA ASN A 659 -4.75 -21.98 -2.93
C ASN A 659 -4.22 -20.70 -3.61
N ASP A 660 -2.95 -20.37 -3.44
CA ASP A 660 -2.28 -19.21 -4.04
C ASP A 660 -0.78 -19.54 -4.16
N PRO A 661 -0.27 -19.86 -5.37
CA PRO A 661 1.07 -20.44 -5.52
C PRO A 661 2.21 -19.43 -5.44
N LEU A 662 1.91 -18.15 -5.68
CA LEU A 662 2.85 -17.04 -5.68
C LEU A 662 2.93 -16.42 -4.30
N ASP A 663 4.09 -15.90 -3.92
CA ASP A 663 4.10 -14.84 -2.91
C ASP A 663 3.86 -13.46 -3.53
N TRP A 664 3.24 -12.60 -2.73
CA TRP A 664 2.71 -11.29 -3.08
C TRP A 664 3.03 -10.23 -2.01
N ASN A 665 3.50 -10.66 -0.83
CA ASN A 665 3.60 -9.82 0.35
C ASN A 665 4.73 -8.80 0.24
N GLY A 666 5.80 -9.12 -0.50
CA GLY A 666 6.95 -8.24 -0.72
C GLY A 666 7.82 -8.19 0.53
N ASP A 667 8.72 -9.16 0.62
CA ASP A 667 9.36 -9.62 1.85
C ASP A 667 10.14 -8.53 2.57
N HIS A 668 9.54 -8.03 3.65
CA HIS A 668 9.99 -6.84 4.35
C HIS A 668 9.55 -6.86 5.82
N ILE A 669 10.37 -6.30 6.69
CA ILE A 669 10.13 -6.12 8.15
C ILE A 669 8.85 -5.37 8.55
N HIS A 670 8.02 -4.96 7.59
CA HIS A 670 6.81 -4.15 7.77
C HIS A 670 5.60 -4.65 6.94
N THR A 671 5.75 -5.70 6.13
CA THR A 671 4.66 -6.33 5.37
C THR A 671 4.25 -7.64 6.05
N ASN A 672 5.08 -8.68 5.88
CA ASN A 672 4.87 -10.03 6.37
C ASN A 672 5.77 -10.38 7.57
N PHE A 673 6.98 -9.83 7.68
CA PHE A 673 7.83 -9.99 8.88
C PHE A 673 7.54 -8.92 9.97
N LYS A 674 6.28 -8.50 10.11
CA LYS A 674 5.89 -7.35 10.95
C LYS A 674 5.87 -7.68 12.45
N ASP A 675 5.32 -8.81 12.89
CA ASP A 675 5.31 -9.14 14.32
C ASP A 675 6.69 -9.62 14.79
N MET A 676 7.53 -10.16 13.89
CA MET A 676 8.98 -10.33 14.15
C MET A 676 9.64 -8.97 14.45
N TYR A 677 9.41 -7.96 13.62
CA TYR A 677 9.91 -6.60 13.87
C TYR A 677 9.41 -6.05 15.21
N GLN A 678 8.12 -6.20 15.52
CA GLN A 678 7.55 -5.75 16.80
C GLN A 678 8.19 -6.49 17.99
N HIS A 679 8.37 -7.81 17.90
CA HIS A 679 9.03 -8.61 18.94
C HIS A 679 10.46 -8.11 19.21
N LEU A 680 11.27 -7.94 18.17
CA LEU A 680 12.66 -7.47 18.32
C LEU A 680 12.76 -6.03 18.85
N ARG A 681 11.86 -5.12 18.41
CA ARG A 681 11.76 -3.77 18.98
C ARG A 681 11.36 -3.80 20.46
N ASN A 682 10.46 -4.69 20.87
CA ASN A 682 10.09 -4.90 22.27
C ASN A 682 11.24 -5.50 23.10
N ALA A 683 12.08 -6.37 22.51
CA ALA A 683 13.34 -6.86 23.09
C ALA A 683 14.50 -5.84 23.05
N GLY A 684 14.23 -4.60 22.62
CA GLY A 684 15.18 -3.49 22.64
C GLY A 684 16.28 -3.55 21.57
N TYR A 685 16.10 -4.36 20.52
CA TYR A 685 16.95 -4.32 19.33
C TYR A 685 16.50 -3.19 18.40
N TYR A 686 17.46 -2.58 17.70
CA TYR A 686 17.23 -1.58 16.67
C TYR A 686 17.42 -2.24 15.31
N LEU A 687 16.42 -2.09 14.44
CA LEU A 687 16.36 -2.76 13.14
C LEU A 687 16.44 -1.72 12.03
N GLU A 688 17.32 -1.94 11.08
CA GLU A 688 17.66 -0.99 10.02
C GLU A 688 17.60 -1.71 8.66
N VAL A 689 17.00 -1.10 7.63
CA VAL A 689 16.77 -1.73 6.32
C VAL A 689 17.93 -1.42 5.37
N LEU A 690 18.54 -2.45 4.78
CA LEU A 690 19.62 -2.31 3.80
C LEU A 690 19.10 -2.53 2.38
N GLY A 691 18.69 -1.46 1.70
CA GLY A 691 18.29 -1.47 0.28
C GLY A 691 19.45 -1.24 -0.71
N VAL A 692 20.69 -1.63 -0.35
CA VAL A 692 21.91 -1.42 -1.14
C VAL A 692 22.90 -2.58 -0.95
N PRO A 693 23.87 -2.79 -1.87
CA PRO A 693 24.89 -3.84 -1.74
C PRO A 693 25.68 -3.81 -0.41
N PHE A 694 26.18 -4.98 0.01
CA PHE A 694 27.02 -5.13 1.22
C PHE A 694 28.33 -4.33 1.17
N THR A 695 28.79 -3.97 -0.02
CA THR A 695 29.93 -3.06 -0.23
C THR A 695 29.67 -1.64 0.30
N CYS A 696 28.41 -1.25 0.48
CA CYS A 696 28.02 0.11 0.80
C CYS A 696 27.81 0.41 2.29
N PHE A 697 27.90 -0.58 3.19
CA PHE A 697 27.78 -0.36 4.64
C PHE A 697 29.06 -0.65 5.43
N ASN A 698 29.17 -0.02 6.61
CA ASN A 698 30.28 -0.21 7.54
C ASN A 698 29.88 -1.16 8.68
N ALA A 699 30.45 -2.36 8.68
CA ALA A 699 30.15 -3.43 9.64
C ALA A 699 30.50 -3.11 11.11
N ARG A 700 31.40 -2.14 11.37
CA ARG A 700 31.70 -1.69 12.74
C ARG A 700 30.48 -1.10 13.46
N ASN A 701 29.49 -0.62 12.71
CA ASN A 701 28.28 0.00 13.26
C ASN A 701 27.24 -1.03 13.76
N TYR A 702 27.25 -2.25 13.22
CA TYR A 702 26.21 -3.27 13.40
C TYR A 702 26.74 -4.49 14.15
N GLY A 703 25.93 -5.08 15.03
CA GLY A 703 26.28 -6.33 15.70
C GLY A 703 25.99 -7.55 14.81
N THR A 704 24.86 -7.49 14.10
CA THR A 704 24.32 -8.61 13.33
C THR A 704 23.74 -8.14 12.00
N LEU A 705 24.08 -8.84 10.92
CA LEU A 705 23.35 -8.84 9.65
C LEU A 705 22.34 -10.01 9.70
N LEU A 706 21.08 -9.73 9.33
CA LEU A 706 19.99 -10.70 9.27
C LEU A 706 19.55 -10.79 7.81
N MET A 707 19.78 -11.95 7.22
CA MET A 707 19.36 -12.33 5.86
C MET A 707 18.19 -13.29 5.99
N VAL A 708 17.09 -12.99 5.32
CA VAL A 708 15.84 -13.78 5.36
C VAL A 708 15.31 -13.87 3.93
N ASP A 709 14.98 -15.08 3.51
CA ASP A 709 14.50 -15.46 2.16
C ASP A 709 15.15 -14.69 1.00
N THR A 710 16.45 -14.90 0.81
CA THR A 710 17.20 -14.21 -0.25
C THR A 710 17.10 -14.94 -1.58
N GLU A 711 16.39 -14.35 -2.55
CA GLU A 711 16.16 -14.88 -3.90
C GLU A 711 17.21 -14.42 -4.93
N GLU A 712 17.90 -13.32 -4.65
CA GLU A 712 18.85 -12.67 -5.54
C GLU A 712 20.24 -13.34 -5.49
N GLU A 713 21.05 -13.09 -6.53
CA GLU A 713 22.46 -13.44 -6.55
C GLU A 713 23.33 -12.43 -5.78
N PHE A 714 24.56 -12.80 -5.41
CA PHE A 714 25.51 -11.87 -4.74
C PHE A 714 26.61 -11.41 -5.72
N PHE A 715 27.03 -10.15 -5.64
CA PHE A 715 28.23 -9.71 -6.37
C PHE A 715 29.50 -10.32 -5.73
N PRO A 716 30.53 -10.73 -6.51
CA PRO A 716 31.78 -11.26 -5.96
C PRO A 716 32.48 -10.32 -4.96
N GLU A 717 32.35 -9.01 -5.18
CA GLU A 717 32.82 -7.96 -4.28
C GLU A 717 32.11 -7.95 -2.92
N GLU A 718 30.83 -8.35 -2.87
CA GLU A 718 30.06 -8.50 -1.63
C GLU A 718 30.47 -9.75 -0.87
N VAL A 719 30.65 -10.88 -1.56
CA VAL A 719 31.17 -12.13 -0.97
C VAL A 719 32.53 -11.87 -0.30
N ALA A 720 33.43 -11.13 -0.97
CA ALA A 720 34.74 -10.74 -0.45
C ALA A 720 34.71 -9.60 0.59
N LYS A 721 33.62 -8.84 0.68
CA LYS A 721 33.39 -7.80 1.70
C LYS A 721 32.84 -8.43 2.97
N LEU A 722 31.77 -9.22 2.88
CA LEU A 722 31.14 -9.89 4.01
C LEU A 722 32.13 -10.80 4.75
N LYS A 723 32.99 -11.53 4.02
CA LYS A 723 34.05 -12.33 4.65
C LYS A 723 34.88 -11.53 5.65
N ARG A 724 35.38 -10.36 5.23
CA ARG A 724 36.21 -9.46 6.06
C ARG A 724 35.40 -8.80 7.17
N ASP A 725 34.16 -8.38 6.88
CA ASP A 725 33.27 -7.82 7.90
C ASP A 725 33.04 -8.81 9.06
N VAL A 726 32.92 -10.11 8.77
CA VAL A 726 32.77 -11.17 9.77
C VAL A 726 34.11 -11.49 10.46
N GLU A 727 35.17 -11.79 9.71
CA GLU A 727 36.45 -12.31 10.24
C GLU A 727 37.36 -11.24 10.87
N GLU A 728 37.27 -9.98 10.42
CA GLU A 728 38.14 -8.86 10.84
C GLU A 728 37.37 -7.82 11.67
N GLU A 729 36.13 -7.48 11.30
CA GLU A 729 35.29 -6.47 11.98
C GLU A 729 34.27 -7.06 12.96
N GLY A 730 34.21 -8.39 13.07
CA GLY A 730 33.39 -9.09 14.07
C GLY A 730 31.89 -8.90 13.88
N LEU A 731 31.41 -8.76 12.64
CA LEU A 731 29.98 -8.79 12.31
C LEU A 731 29.44 -10.21 12.42
N SER A 732 28.33 -10.42 13.12
CA SER A 732 27.63 -11.71 13.06
C SER A 732 26.63 -11.75 11.90
N VAL A 733 26.37 -12.93 11.35
CA VAL A 733 25.40 -13.16 10.28
C VAL A 733 24.39 -14.20 10.76
N ILE A 734 23.10 -13.92 10.56
CA ILE A 734 22.03 -14.90 10.69
C ILE A 734 21.40 -15.06 9.31
N VAL A 735 21.29 -16.31 8.84
CA VAL A 735 20.57 -16.67 7.62
C VAL A 735 19.36 -17.51 8.00
N PHE A 736 18.17 -17.00 7.70
CA PHE A 736 16.97 -17.80 7.50
C PHE A 736 16.81 -17.97 5.98
N ALA A 737 16.84 -19.21 5.50
CA ALA A 737 16.63 -19.54 4.10
C ALA A 737 15.50 -20.56 3.98
N ASP A 738 14.98 -20.81 2.79
CA ASP A 738 13.84 -21.71 2.59
C ASP A 738 14.17 -22.84 1.59
N TRP A 739 13.16 -23.59 1.14
CA TRP A 739 13.37 -24.70 0.23
C TRP A 739 13.92 -24.27 -1.13
N TYR A 740 14.77 -25.12 -1.69
CA TYR A 740 15.17 -25.08 -3.09
C TYR A 740 15.32 -26.52 -3.60
N ASN A 741 14.58 -26.89 -4.65
CA ASN A 741 14.79 -28.16 -5.34
C ASN A 741 14.31 -28.07 -6.79
N VAL A 742 15.20 -28.24 -7.76
CA VAL A 742 14.88 -28.11 -9.19
C VAL A 742 13.81 -29.09 -9.65
N THR A 743 13.72 -30.28 -9.05
CA THR A 743 12.68 -31.28 -9.37
C THR A 743 11.32 -30.89 -8.79
N VAL A 744 11.29 -30.35 -7.56
CA VAL A 744 10.06 -29.80 -6.96
C VAL A 744 9.61 -28.55 -7.69
N MET A 745 10.50 -27.60 -8.01
CA MET A 745 10.22 -26.42 -8.85
C MET A 745 9.56 -26.84 -10.18
N ARG A 746 10.13 -27.83 -10.87
CA ARG A 746 9.58 -28.41 -12.11
C ARG A 746 8.25 -29.16 -11.95
N LYS A 747 7.79 -29.45 -10.73
CA LYS A 747 6.46 -30.03 -10.44
C LYS A 747 5.44 -29.01 -9.89
N VAL A 748 5.87 -28.03 -9.09
CA VAL A 748 5.01 -26.91 -8.60
C VAL A 748 4.84 -25.79 -9.63
N LYS A 749 5.46 -25.93 -10.81
CA LYS A 749 5.07 -25.19 -12.01
C LYS A 749 3.55 -25.32 -12.24
N PHE A 750 2.88 -24.21 -12.46
CA PHE A 750 1.48 -24.22 -12.87
C PHE A 750 1.39 -23.95 -14.37
N TYR A 751 0.50 -24.67 -15.06
CA TYR A 751 0.06 -24.21 -16.37
C TYR A 751 -0.87 -23.04 -16.12
N ASP A 752 -0.29 -21.86 -16.23
CA ASP A 752 -1.01 -20.61 -16.16
C ASP A 752 -1.88 -20.57 -17.43
N GLU A 753 -3.12 -21.07 -17.36
CA GLU A 753 -4.07 -21.08 -18.49
C GLU A 753 -4.21 -19.69 -19.10
N ASN A 754 -4.31 -18.71 -18.19
CA ASN A 754 -3.37 -17.61 -18.01
C ASN A 754 -2.27 -17.39 -19.11
N THR A 755 -0.97 -17.25 -18.86
CA THR A 755 0.01 -16.91 -19.93
C THR A 755 0.05 -17.92 -21.12
N ARG A 756 -0.60 -19.08 -20.98
CA ARG A 756 -0.46 -20.26 -21.84
C ARG A 756 0.99 -20.72 -22.00
N GLN A 757 1.82 -20.30 -21.06
CA GLN A 757 3.15 -20.79 -20.76
C GLN A 757 3.04 -21.55 -19.43
N TRP A 758 3.93 -22.51 -19.22
CA TRP A 758 4.16 -23.00 -17.87
C TRP A 758 4.99 -21.96 -17.15
N TRP A 759 4.48 -21.38 -16.06
CA TRP A 759 5.37 -20.66 -15.16
C TRP A 759 6.06 -21.72 -14.32
N ILE A 760 7.37 -21.81 -14.50
CA ILE A 760 8.26 -22.61 -13.68
C ILE A 760 8.89 -21.62 -12.70
N PRO A 761 9.03 -21.97 -11.40
CA PRO A 761 9.68 -21.08 -10.44
C PRO A 761 11.06 -20.62 -10.91
N ASP A 762 11.35 -19.33 -10.79
CA ASP A 762 12.65 -18.77 -11.17
C ASP A 762 13.74 -19.15 -10.16
N THR A 763 13.36 -19.37 -8.90
CA THR A 763 14.14 -19.95 -7.79
C THR A 763 13.23 -20.88 -6.94
N GLY A 764 13.69 -21.34 -5.77
CA GLY A 764 12.84 -21.99 -4.75
C GLY A 764 11.96 -20.96 -4.04
N GLY A 765 11.86 -21.01 -2.71
CA GLY A 765 11.79 -19.76 -1.94
C GLY A 765 13.16 -19.08 -2.09
N ALA A 766 14.03 -19.31 -1.12
CA ALA A 766 15.40 -18.83 -1.20
C ALA A 766 16.20 -19.37 -2.39
N ASN A 767 17.10 -18.53 -2.93
CA ASN A 767 18.15 -18.92 -3.87
C ASN A 767 19.31 -19.57 -3.13
N ILE A 768 19.07 -20.83 -2.71
CA ILE A 768 20.07 -21.65 -2.02
C ILE A 768 21.40 -21.78 -2.79
N PRO A 769 21.43 -21.89 -4.14
CA PRO A 769 22.71 -21.85 -4.88
C PRO A 769 23.51 -20.55 -4.64
N ALA A 770 22.88 -19.38 -4.63
CA ALA A 770 23.54 -18.11 -4.33
C ALA A 770 24.02 -18.04 -2.87
N LEU A 771 23.19 -18.47 -1.92
CA LEU A 771 23.59 -18.57 -0.50
C LEU A 771 24.75 -19.54 -0.28
N ASN A 772 24.81 -20.66 -1.03
CA ASN A 772 25.92 -21.59 -0.98
C ASN A 772 27.20 -20.98 -1.57
N ASP A 773 27.14 -20.23 -2.67
CA ASP A 773 28.31 -19.53 -3.22
C ASP A 773 28.83 -18.44 -2.27
N LEU A 774 27.96 -17.86 -1.43
CA LEU A 774 28.34 -16.93 -0.35
C LEU A 774 28.98 -17.65 0.86
N LEU A 775 28.41 -18.77 1.29
CA LEU A 775 28.74 -19.44 2.56
C LEU A 775 29.84 -20.51 2.45
N TYR A 776 29.79 -21.37 1.43
CA TYR A 776 30.64 -22.55 1.33
C TYR A 776 32.12 -22.21 1.07
N PRO A 777 32.48 -21.37 0.06
CA PRO A 777 33.87 -20.98 -0.16
C PRO A 777 34.49 -20.19 0.99
N ASN A 778 33.66 -19.61 1.85
CA ASN A 778 34.12 -18.79 2.96
C ASN A 778 34.29 -19.56 4.27
N TRP A 779 33.35 -20.45 4.61
CA TRP A 779 33.24 -21.05 5.94
C TRP A 779 32.87 -22.54 5.95
N ASP A 780 32.87 -23.26 4.82
CA ASP A 780 32.48 -24.68 4.73
C ASP A 780 31.07 -24.97 5.28
N ILE A 781 30.17 -24.00 5.10
CA ILE A 781 28.73 -24.09 5.42
C ILE A 781 27.97 -24.19 4.10
N ALA A 782 27.09 -25.19 3.96
CA ALA A 782 26.20 -25.31 2.80
C ALA A 782 24.85 -25.94 3.16
N PHE A 783 23.80 -25.48 2.49
CA PHE A 783 22.48 -26.12 2.45
C PHE A 783 22.37 -27.10 1.27
N GLY A 784 21.48 -28.07 1.39
CA GLY A 784 21.14 -29.04 0.34
C GLY A 784 19.93 -28.63 -0.51
N ASP A 785 19.43 -29.60 -1.26
CA ASP A 785 18.20 -29.51 -2.07
C ASP A 785 16.98 -30.21 -1.41
N GLN A 786 17.13 -30.74 -0.19
CA GLN A 786 16.11 -31.62 0.39
C GLN A 786 14.99 -30.83 1.09
N VAL A 787 13.80 -30.85 0.49
CA VAL A 787 12.61 -30.18 1.02
C VAL A 787 11.97 -31.01 2.14
N ARG A 788 12.00 -30.50 3.36
CA ARG A 788 11.54 -31.18 4.58
C ARG A 788 10.40 -30.45 5.27
N ASN A 789 9.50 -31.22 5.89
CA ASN A 789 8.40 -30.70 6.71
C ASN A 789 8.24 -31.50 8.00
N GLY A 790 7.64 -30.90 9.02
CA GLY A 790 7.34 -31.55 10.30
C GLY A 790 7.05 -30.56 11.43
N GLN A 791 6.95 -31.07 12.66
CA GLN A 791 6.91 -30.24 13.86
C GLN A 791 7.92 -30.75 14.88
N PHE A 792 8.63 -29.84 15.52
CA PHE A 792 9.67 -30.15 16.50
C PHE A 792 9.53 -29.28 17.76
N THR A 793 10.10 -29.76 18.86
CA THR A 793 10.12 -29.06 20.16
C THR A 793 11.54 -29.04 20.71
N LEU A 794 12.05 -27.86 21.07
CA LEU A 794 13.31 -27.72 21.81
C LEU A 794 13.01 -27.23 23.24
N GLY A 795 13.62 -27.88 24.23
CA GLY A 795 13.38 -27.59 25.65
C GLY A 795 11.91 -27.73 26.04
N GLN A 796 11.35 -26.69 26.66
CA GLN A 796 9.94 -26.60 27.09
C GLN A 796 9.10 -25.64 26.21
N HIS A 797 9.60 -25.27 25.03
CA HIS A 797 8.93 -24.32 24.15
C HIS A 797 7.76 -24.97 23.39
N PRO A 798 6.77 -24.18 22.91
CA PRO A 798 5.73 -24.70 22.03
C PRO A 798 6.31 -25.36 20.77
N PRO A 799 5.63 -26.36 20.18
CA PRO A 799 6.05 -26.92 18.91
C PRO A 799 6.17 -25.84 17.83
N VAL A 800 7.32 -25.84 17.15
CA VAL A 800 7.58 -25.05 15.94
C VAL A 800 7.34 -25.98 14.76
N THR A 801 6.63 -25.50 13.73
CA THR A 801 6.58 -26.21 12.44
C THR A 801 7.85 -25.91 11.68
N PHE A 802 8.45 -26.95 11.10
CA PHE A 802 9.41 -26.81 10.01
C PHE A 802 8.61 -26.93 8.70
N ALA A 803 8.43 -25.87 7.93
CA ALA A 803 7.32 -25.71 6.99
C ALA A 803 7.78 -25.61 5.52
N SER A 804 8.27 -26.72 4.96
CA SER A 804 8.90 -26.77 3.63
C SER A 804 10.25 -26.05 3.60
N GLY A 805 11.13 -26.41 4.52
CA GLY A 805 12.49 -25.87 4.59
C GLY A 805 13.55 -26.77 3.95
N THR A 806 14.76 -26.25 3.78
CA THR A 806 15.97 -27.01 3.38
C THR A 806 16.78 -27.52 4.58
N THR A 807 17.79 -28.35 4.35
CA THR A 807 18.65 -28.94 5.40
C THR A 807 20.13 -28.67 5.17
N ILE A 808 20.93 -28.64 6.24
CA ILE A 808 22.36 -28.36 6.19
C ILE A 808 23.13 -29.60 5.69
N THR A 809 23.86 -29.49 4.58
CA THR A 809 24.64 -30.60 3.99
C THR A 809 26.13 -30.54 4.31
N ARG A 810 26.69 -29.33 4.48
CA ARG A 810 28.07 -29.11 4.93
C ARG A 810 28.09 -28.15 6.11
N PHE A 811 28.92 -28.45 7.12
CA PHE A 811 29.10 -27.58 8.27
C PHE A 811 30.46 -27.85 8.96
N PRO A 812 31.15 -26.82 9.49
CA PRO A 812 32.44 -26.98 10.15
C PRO A 812 32.42 -27.93 11.35
N ARG A 813 33.48 -28.74 11.49
CA ARG A 813 33.65 -29.73 12.57
C ARG A 813 33.70 -29.13 13.98
N ASN A 814 33.99 -27.84 14.10
CA ASN A 814 34.00 -27.07 15.36
C ASN A 814 32.71 -26.23 15.56
N GLY A 815 31.75 -26.30 14.63
CA GLY A 815 30.42 -25.74 14.79
C GLY A 815 29.49 -26.67 15.57
N ILE A 816 28.34 -26.14 15.96
CA ILE A 816 27.26 -26.87 16.64
C ILE A 816 26.11 -27.07 15.67
N ILE A 817 25.56 -28.28 15.60
CA ILE A 817 24.45 -28.64 14.70
C ILE A 817 23.32 -29.24 15.54
N ILE A 818 22.09 -28.80 15.30
CA ILE A 818 20.87 -29.33 15.92
C ILE A 818 20.08 -30.11 14.87
N TYR A 819 19.70 -31.33 15.24
CA TYR A 819 18.99 -32.29 14.38
C TYR A 819 17.56 -32.49 14.86
N VAL A 820 16.60 -32.63 13.95
CA VAL A 820 15.19 -32.90 14.25
C VAL A 820 14.64 -34.01 13.35
N GLU A 821 13.57 -34.66 13.77
CA GLU A 821 12.89 -35.67 12.95
C GLU A 821 11.87 -35.01 12.01
N LEU A 822 12.12 -35.10 10.69
CA LEU A 822 11.30 -34.52 9.63
C LEU A 822 11.00 -35.55 8.55
N HIS A 823 9.87 -35.42 7.85
CA HIS A 823 9.54 -36.25 6.69
C HIS A 823 9.99 -35.60 5.37
N ASP A 824 10.05 -36.42 4.32
CA ASP A 824 10.45 -35.98 2.98
C ASP A 824 9.24 -35.43 2.21
N GLN A 825 9.04 -34.12 2.28
CA GLN A 825 7.93 -33.44 1.60
C GLN A 825 8.22 -33.29 0.11
N GLY A 826 9.49 -33.12 -0.29
CA GLY A 826 9.89 -33.17 -1.69
C GLY A 826 9.46 -34.49 -2.34
N GLN A 827 9.77 -35.61 -1.69
CA GLN A 827 9.35 -36.94 -2.13
C GLN A 827 7.83 -37.14 -2.07
N GLU A 828 7.14 -36.66 -1.04
CA GLU A 828 5.66 -36.71 -0.94
C GLU A 828 5.00 -35.98 -2.12
N LEU A 829 5.44 -34.75 -2.42
CA LEU A 829 4.96 -33.94 -3.54
C LEU A 829 5.28 -34.61 -4.88
N LEU A 830 6.45 -35.23 -5.03
CA LEU A 830 6.85 -35.92 -6.26
C LEU A 830 6.09 -37.24 -6.50
N LEU A 831 5.90 -38.06 -5.46
CA LEU A 831 5.30 -39.40 -5.54
C LEU A 831 3.80 -39.48 -5.20
N GLU A 832 3.16 -38.37 -4.82
CA GLU A 832 1.72 -38.28 -4.51
C GLU A 832 1.25 -39.32 -3.48
N SER A 833 2.13 -39.63 -2.51
CA SER A 833 1.91 -40.65 -1.47
C SER A 833 2.57 -40.22 -0.16
N GLU A 834 1.88 -40.45 0.97
CA GLU A 834 2.30 -39.98 2.29
C GLU A 834 3.67 -40.53 2.71
N SER A 835 4.67 -39.65 2.80
CA SER A 835 6.01 -39.98 3.30
C SER A 835 5.99 -40.13 4.82
N ARG A 836 5.58 -41.30 5.32
CA ARG A 836 5.46 -41.58 6.77
C ARG A 836 6.79 -41.90 7.48
N SER A 837 7.92 -41.93 6.75
CA SER A 837 9.25 -42.10 7.31
C SER A 837 9.86 -40.77 7.70
N THR A 838 9.98 -40.50 9.00
CA THR A 838 10.81 -39.41 9.52
C THR A 838 12.29 -39.79 9.49
N MET A 839 13.16 -38.79 9.29
CA MET A 839 14.60 -38.91 9.40
C MET A 839 15.17 -37.76 10.24
N SER A 840 16.23 -38.04 11.00
CA SER A 840 16.93 -37.06 11.84
C SER A 840 17.81 -36.13 11.00
N MET A 841 17.26 -34.99 10.57
CA MET A 841 17.90 -34.03 9.66
C MET A 841 18.48 -32.81 10.40
N PRO A 842 19.64 -32.27 9.99
CA PRO A 842 20.21 -31.04 10.55
C PRO A 842 19.49 -29.79 9.99
N ILE A 843 18.95 -28.95 10.88
CA ILE A 843 18.20 -27.73 10.48
C ILE A 843 18.80 -26.42 10.97
N LEU A 844 19.56 -26.43 12.06
CA LEU A 844 20.10 -25.24 12.71
C LEU A 844 21.59 -25.45 13.01
N GLY A 845 22.43 -24.59 12.42
CA GLY A 845 23.88 -24.59 12.61
C GLY A 845 24.34 -23.31 13.29
N LEU A 846 25.15 -23.42 14.35
CA LEU A 846 25.77 -22.29 15.06
C LEU A 846 27.30 -22.38 14.95
N PHE A 847 27.94 -21.37 14.38
CA PHE A 847 29.38 -21.34 14.10
C PHE A 847 30.06 -20.08 14.62
N GLN A 848 31.19 -20.25 15.31
CA GLN A 848 32.11 -19.17 15.68
C GLN A 848 33.24 -19.14 14.66
N THR A 849 33.37 -18.04 13.91
CA THR A 849 34.45 -17.91 12.92
C THR A 849 35.82 -17.78 13.60
N ASN A 850 36.87 -18.19 12.89
CA ASN A 850 38.27 -18.05 13.30
C ASN A 850 38.90 -16.87 12.57
N GLY A 851 39.24 -15.80 13.28
CA GLY A 851 39.91 -14.64 12.68
C GLY A 851 41.30 -14.99 12.14
N TYR A 852 41.80 -14.19 11.20
CA TYR A 852 43.01 -14.44 10.41
C TYR A 852 44.27 -14.86 11.21
N LYS A 853 44.41 -14.35 12.44
CA LYS A 853 45.53 -14.68 13.37
C LYS A 853 45.44 -16.09 13.99
N GLY A 854 44.27 -16.73 13.98
CA GLY A 854 44.09 -18.13 14.37
C GLY A 854 44.54 -19.11 13.29
N VAL A 855 44.30 -18.77 12.02
CA VAL A 855 44.67 -19.59 10.85
C VAL A 855 46.19 -19.74 10.74
N GLN A 856 46.95 -18.65 10.96
CA GLN A 856 48.42 -18.70 11.05
C GLN A 856 48.96 -19.52 12.25
N LYS A 857 48.09 -19.94 13.17
CA LYS A 857 48.46 -20.81 14.29
C LYS A 857 48.25 -22.29 13.92
N MET A 858 47.11 -22.64 13.31
CA MET A 858 46.87 -23.96 12.74
C MET A 858 47.96 -24.36 11.73
N TYR A 859 48.31 -23.45 10.80
CA TYR A 859 49.40 -23.68 9.83
C TYR A 859 50.83 -23.69 10.44
N LYS A 860 50.98 -23.70 11.76
CA LYS A 860 52.26 -23.86 12.46
C LYS A 860 52.33 -25.06 13.41
N ASP A 861 51.20 -25.70 13.71
CA ASP A 861 51.18 -26.87 14.60
C ASP A 861 51.48 -28.20 13.87
N ASP A 862 51.58 -28.21 12.54
CA ASP A 862 52.06 -29.35 11.73
C ASP A 862 53.60 -29.48 11.66
N ASP A 863 54.36 -28.38 11.87
CA ASP A 863 55.82 -28.37 11.79
C ASP A 863 56.46 -28.50 13.20
N ASN A 864 56.98 -29.70 13.51
CA ASN A 864 57.59 -30.01 14.81
C ASN A 864 58.94 -29.27 15.03
N ILE A 865 58.91 -28.06 15.60
CA ILE A 865 60.10 -27.41 16.15
C ILE A 865 59.85 -26.96 17.60
N ILE A 866 60.55 -27.60 18.54
CA ILE A 866 60.60 -27.18 19.95
C ILE A 866 61.40 -25.88 20.05
N VAL A 867 60.73 -24.77 20.35
CA VAL A 867 61.37 -23.49 20.73
C VAL A 867 60.90 -23.11 22.14
N ASN A 868 61.83 -22.61 22.95
CA ASN A 868 61.61 -22.41 24.39
C ASN A 868 60.51 -21.38 24.70
N LYS A 869 59.78 -21.62 25.80
CA LYS A 869 58.93 -20.61 26.43
C LYS A 869 59.81 -19.51 27.02
N GLU A 870 59.67 -18.29 26.53
CA GLU A 870 59.94 -17.10 27.34
C GLU A 870 59.06 -15.91 26.91
N ASN A 871 58.55 -15.19 27.91
CA ASN A 871 57.93 -13.86 27.90
C ASN A 871 57.21 -13.37 26.61
N VAL A 872 55.87 -13.44 26.63
CA VAL A 872 55.00 -12.59 25.79
C VAL A 872 54.23 -11.63 26.70
N ASP A 873 54.24 -10.34 26.38
CA ASP A 873 53.68 -9.28 27.21
C ASP A 873 52.16 -9.39 27.41
N LYS A 874 51.73 -9.31 28.68
CA LYS A 874 50.30 -9.31 29.06
C LYS A 874 49.55 -8.00 28.76
N ASN A 875 50.23 -6.99 28.23
CA ASN A 875 49.69 -5.62 28.15
C ASN A 875 48.97 -5.28 26.82
N ASN A 876 49.15 -6.06 25.75
CA ASN A 876 48.50 -5.82 24.44
C ASN A 876 47.17 -6.60 24.23
N MET A 877 46.54 -7.06 25.31
CA MET A 877 45.38 -7.99 25.26
C MET A 877 44.00 -7.30 25.35
N LYS A 878 43.90 -5.99 25.06
CA LYS A 878 42.62 -5.25 25.10
C LYS A 878 41.96 -5.02 23.74
N ASP A 879 42.73 -4.93 22.67
CA ASP A 879 42.24 -4.54 21.33
C ASP A 879 42.23 -5.72 20.35
N GLN A 880 41.82 -6.91 20.80
CA GLN A 880 41.51 -8.03 19.90
C GLN A 880 40.01 -8.03 19.60
N ILE A 881 39.66 -7.60 18.38
CA ILE A 881 38.29 -7.76 17.86
C ILE A 881 37.98 -9.26 17.81
N ILE A 882 36.87 -9.65 18.44
CA ILE A 882 36.39 -11.03 18.42
C ILE A 882 35.73 -11.28 17.07
N PRO A 883 36.10 -12.34 16.33
CA PRO A 883 35.50 -12.67 15.04
C PRO A 883 33.99 -12.93 15.15
N GLY A 884 33.27 -12.67 14.07
CA GLY A 884 31.83 -12.81 13.99
C GLY A 884 31.33 -14.24 14.15
N ARG A 885 30.02 -14.38 14.36
CA ARG A 885 29.34 -15.66 14.48
C ARG A 885 28.34 -15.81 13.35
N ILE A 886 28.26 -17.01 12.80
CA ILE A 886 27.34 -17.34 11.73
C ILE A 886 26.31 -18.31 12.29
N VAL A 887 25.04 -18.03 12.06
CA VAL A 887 23.95 -18.96 12.34
C VAL A 887 23.15 -19.16 11.07
N VAL A 888 22.87 -20.41 10.74
CA VAL A 888 22.10 -20.79 9.54
C VAL A 888 20.92 -21.66 9.95
N TYR A 889 19.74 -21.33 9.42
CA TYR A 889 18.49 -22.02 9.64
C TYR A 889 17.75 -22.16 8.31
N GLY A 890 17.19 -23.34 8.03
CA GLY A 890 16.67 -23.71 6.71
C GLY A 890 15.16 -23.49 6.50
N ASP A 891 14.50 -22.64 7.28
CA ASP A 891 13.08 -22.27 7.14
C ASP A 891 12.85 -20.83 7.65
N SER A 892 12.33 -19.89 6.86
CA SER A 892 11.94 -18.54 7.36
C SER A 892 10.49 -18.44 7.82
N ASN A 893 9.63 -19.36 7.38
CA ASN A 893 8.18 -19.38 7.63
C ASN A 893 7.81 -19.25 9.12
N CYS A 894 8.66 -19.73 10.04
CA CYS A 894 8.41 -19.60 11.48
C CYS A 894 8.63 -18.19 12.07
N ILE A 895 9.19 -17.24 11.31
CA ILE A 895 9.26 -15.80 11.67
C ILE A 895 8.35 -14.89 10.82
N ASP A 896 7.62 -15.46 9.87
CA ASP A 896 6.60 -14.78 9.05
C ASP A 896 5.22 -14.69 9.75
N ASP A 897 4.48 -13.60 9.48
CA ASP A 897 3.11 -13.37 9.92
C ASP A 897 2.04 -13.90 8.93
N SER A 898 2.39 -14.18 7.67
CA SER A 898 1.43 -14.53 6.62
C SER A 898 0.77 -15.90 6.84
N HIS A 899 1.49 -16.82 7.48
CA HIS A 899 0.98 -18.13 7.87
C HIS A 899 0.45 -18.15 9.31
N LEU A 900 -0.73 -18.75 9.52
CA LEU A 900 -1.41 -18.87 10.83
C LEU A 900 -0.76 -19.87 11.81
N GLN A 901 0.57 -20.01 11.75
CA GLN A 901 1.36 -20.93 12.55
C GLN A 901 1.79 -20.27 13.88
N LYS A 902 2.59 -20.98 14.70
CA LYS A 902 3.12 -20.42 15.95
C LYS A 902 4.52 -19.85 15.71
N PRO A 903 4.76 -18.55 15.95
CA PRO A 903 6.05 -17.95 15.65
C PRO A 903 7.17 -18.48 16.54
N CYS A 904 8.35 -18.67 15.95
CA CYS A 904 9.56 -19.16 16.60
C CYS A 904 10.42 -18.03 17.20
N PHE A 905 9.85 -16.88 17.53
CA PHE A 905 10.59 -15.69 18.02
C PHE A 905 11.50 -15.98 19.24
N TRP A 906 11.15 -16.96 20.08
CA TRP A 906 12.01 -17.41 21.20
C TRP A 906 13.34 -18.05 20.71
N MET A 907 13.34 -18.65 19.53
CA MET A 907 14.52 -19.24 18.89
C MET A 907 15.36 -18.14 18.27
N LEU A 908 14.74 -17.14 17.65
CA LEU A 908 15.40 -15.92 17.18
C LEU A 908 16.07 -15.16 18.33
N ASP A 909 15.43 -15.05 19.50
CA ASP A 909 16.05 -14.49 20.71
C ASP A 909 17.30 -15.27 21.15
N ALA A 910 17.24 -16.61 21.14
CA ALA A 910 18.36 -17.48 21.51
C ALA A 910 19.51 -17.44 20.48
N ILE A 911 19.19 -17.29 19.20
CA ILE A 911 20.14 -17.06 18.10
C ILE A 911 20.81 -15.68 18.25
N LEU A 912 20.06 -14.66 18.67
CA LEU A 912 20.59 -13.33 18.96
C LEU A 912 21.45 -13.32 20.23
N GLU A 913 21.09 -14.09 21.26
CA GLU A 913 21.96 -14.30 22.43
C GLU A 913 23.31 -14.94 22.02
N TYR A 914 23.29 -15.97 21.18
CA TYR A 914 24.51 -16.59 20.66
C TYR A 914 25.34 -15.64 19.80
N THR A 915 24.75 -14.99 18.81
CA THR A 915 25.49 -14.07 17.91
C THR A 915 26.08 -12.88 18.67
N THR A 916 25.38 -12.33 19.67
CA THR A 916 25.91 -11.22 20.47
C THR A 916 26.93 -11.65 21.53
N THR A 917 26.63 -12.67 22.36
CA THR A 917 27.46 -13.04 23.52
C THR A 917 28.42 -14.20 23.26
N GLY A 918 28.05 -15.14 22.40
CA GLY A 918 28.71 -16.44 22.25
C GLY A 918 28.21 -17.51 23.23
N HIS A 919 27.26 -17.17 24.12
CA HIS A 919 26.58 -18.15 24.94
C HIS A 919 25.63 -18.99 24.08
N VAL A 920 25.76 -20.31 24.15
CA VAL A 920 24.80 -21.24 23.55
C VAL A 920 23.67 -21.43 24.55
N ALA A 921 22.51 -20.85 24.26
CA ALA A 921 21.33 -20.90 25.13
C ALA A 921 20.98 -22.35 25.55
N THR A 922 20.50 -22.52 26.79
CA THR A 922 20.29 -23.85 27.40
C THR A 922 19.38 -24.75 26.57
N VAL A 923 18.37 -24.17 25.93
CA VAL A 923 17.41 -24.81 25.01
C VAL A 923 18.09 -25.61 23.90
N PHE A 924 19.23 -25.13 23.39
CA PHE A 924 20.06 -25.84 22.42
C PHE A 924 20.92 -26.90 23.12
N THR A 925 21.50 -26.59 24.28
CA THR A 925 22.41 -27.51 25.01
C THR A 925 21.75 -28.78 25.53
N ASP A 926 20.45 -28.74 25.87
CA ASP A 926 19.73 -29.90 26.40
C ASP A 926 19.42 -30.94 25.32
N ASP A 927 19.08 -30.52 24.10
CA ASP A 927 18.94 -31.44 22.96
C ASP A 927 20.30 -32.00 22.53
N ILE A 928 21.35 -31.16 22.50
CA ILE A 928 22.74 -31.59 22.27
C ILE A 928 23.15 -32.67 23.28
N ARG A 929 22.87 -32.50 24.58
CA ARG A 929 23.14 -33.52 25.61
C ARG A 929 22.32 -34.79 25.45
N THR A 930 21.07 -34.67 24.97
CA THR A 930 20.17 -35.80 24.79
C THR A 930 20.59 -36.64 23.56
N LYS A 931 20.97 -35.99 22.46
CA LYS A 931 21.39 -36.63 21.20
C LYS A 931 22.88 -36.93 21.10
N ALA A 932 23.75 -36.37 21.95
CA ALA A 932 25.16 -36.77 22.02
C ALA A 932 25.35 -38.27 22.32
N LYS A 933 24.38 -38.92 22.98
CA LYS A 933 24.32 -40.39 23.17
C LYS A 933 23.99 -41.20 21.91
N ILE A 934 23.63 -40.53 20.82
CA ILE A 934 23.28 -41.12 19.52
C ILE A 934 24.34 -40.73 18.46
N LEU A 935 24.93 -39.54 18.58
CA LEU A 935 25.82 -38.95 17.57
C LEU A 935 27.18 -39.67 17.38
N GLU A 936 27.57 -40.59 18.26
CA GLU A 936 28.76 -41.46 18.09
C GLU A 936 28.68 -42.40 16.85
N LYS A 937 27.57 -42.38 16.08
CA LYS A 937 27.36 -43.23 14.90
C LYS A 937 27.10 -42.51 13.57
N SER A 938 27.12 -41.17 13.52
CA SER A 938 26.84 -40.41 12.28
C SER A 938 27.88 -39.33 11.97
N THR A 939 29.15 -39.60 12.25
CA THR A 939 30.26 -38.75 11.80
C THR A 939 30.59 -39.01 10.33
N VAL A 940 29.92 -38.32 9.40
CA VAL A 940 30.43 -37.77 8.12
C VAL A 940 29.28 -36.96 7.49
N LEU A 941 29.40 -35.62 7.55
CA LEU A 941 28.68 -34.69 6.67
C LEU A 941 29.61 -34.40 5.49
N ASP A 942 29.58 -35.24 4.45
CA ASP A 942 30.43 -35.06 3.27
C ASP A 942 29.90 -35.80 2.03
N ASN A 943 30.34 -35.38 0.85
CA ASN A 943 30.08 -35.97 -0.47
C ASN A 943 28.62 -36.07 -0.97
N SER A 944 27.70 -35.21 -0.49
CA SER A 944 26.57 -34.80 -1.32
C SER A 944 27.01 -33.71 -2.30
N GLU A 945 26.53 -33.75 -3.55
CA GLU A 945 26.65 -32.62 -4.48
C GLU A 945 25.85 -31.41 -3.95
N LEU A 946 26.29 -30.19 -4.28
CA LEU A 946 25.58 -28.98 -3.89
C LEU A 946 24.46 -28.65 -4.90
N PRO A 947 23.33 -28.07 -4.45
CA PRO A 947 22.23 -27.68 -5.33
C PRO A 947 22.71 -26.73 -6.44
N GLN A 948 22.39 -27.07 -7.69
CA GLN A 948 22.73 -26.28 -8.87
C GLN A 948 21.55 -25.38 -9.29
N ARG A 949 21.87 -24.24 -9.93
CA ARG A 949 20.89 -23.32 -10.51
C ARG A 949 20.13 -23.99 -11.66
N MET A 950 18.81 -23.77 -11.77
CA MET A 950 18.01 -24.34 -12.85
C MET A 950 18.36 -23.70 -14.21
N GLU A 951 18.81 -24.51 -15.17
CA GLU A 951 19.30 -24.05 -16.49
C GLU A 951 18.27 -23.21 -17.29
N GLU A 952 16.98 -23.51 -17.12
CA GLU A 952 15.86 -22.88 -17.84
C GLU A 952 15.30 -21.63 -17.14
N SER A 953 15.83 -21.26 -15.96
CA SER A 953 15.32 -20.15 -15.15
C SER A 953 15.36 -18.80 -15.88
N HIS A 954 14.35 -17.96 -15.66
CA HIS A 954 14.26 -16.60 -16.19
C HIS A 954 14.73 -15.52 -15.20
N LEU A 955 15.24 -15.90 -14.02
CA LEU A 955 15.78 -15.02 -12.96
C LEU A 955 16.67 -13.88 -13.50
N ARG A 956 17.45 -14.11 -14.56
CA ARG A 956 18.28 -13.09 -15.25
C ARG A 956 17.52 -11.85 -15.75
N ARG A 957 16.21 -11.98 -16.03
CA ARG A 957 15.34 -10.87 -16.44
C ARG A 957 14.97 -9.94 -15.27
N HIS A 958 15.14 -10.42 -14.05
CA HIS A 958 14.63 -9.80 -12.82
C HIS A 958 15.75 -9.43 -11.85
N SER A 959 16.86 -10.19 -11.91
CA SER A 959 18.06 -10.01 -11.12
C SER A 959 18.76 -8.66 -11.35
N LYS A 960 19.09 -8.01 -10.23
CA LYS A 960 19.95 -6.83 -10.07
C LYS A 960 21.43 -7.13 -10.36
N VAL A 961 21.79 -8.41 -10.49
CA VAL A 961 23.18 -8.90 -10.57
C VAL A 961 23.49 -9.60 -11.91
N LEU A 962 22.56 -10.37 -12.48
CA LEU A 962 22.78 -11.11 -13.74
C LEU A 962 22.39 -10.30 -14.99
N LEU A 963 23.18 -10.38 -16.07
CA LEU A 963 22.85 -9.73 -17.34
C LEU A 963 21.78 -10.51 -18.16
N PRO A 964 20.92 -9.82 -18.94
CA PRO A 964 19.85 -10.47 -19.70
C PRO A 964 20.32 -11.32 -20.90
N GLU A 965 21.41 -10.93 -21.56
CA GLU A 965 21.82 -11.45 -22.88
C GLU A 965 23.26 -12.03 -22.86
N SER A 966 23.37 -13.35 -22.65
CA SER A 966 24.51 -14.14 -23.15
C SER A 966 24.15 -15.62 -23.29
N THR A 967 24.54 -16.21 -24.42
CA THR A 967 24.49 -17.66 -24.63
C THR A 967 25.72 -18.33 -23.99
N ASN A 968 25.48 -19.10 -22.93
CA ASN A 968 26.47 -19.83 -22.12
C ASN A 968 27.51 -18.97 -21.36
N THR A 969 27.71 -19.34 -20.09
CA THR A 969 28.43 -18.58 -19.04
C THR A 969 27.82 -17.21 -18.71
N GLY A 970 27.61 -16.96 -17.42
CA GLY A 970 26.90 -15.78 -16.93
C GLY A 970 27.84 -14.59 -16.79
N HIS A 971 27.56 -13.52 -17.54
CA HIS A 971 28.16 -12.22 -17.25
C HIS A 971 27.37 -11.51 -16.15
N ILE A 972 28.08 -11.10 -15.10
CA ILE A 972 27.56 -10.32 -13.98
C ILE A 972 27.53 -8.84 -14.40
N ARG A 973 26.51 -8.10 -13.96
CA ARG A 973 26.40 -6.65 -14.14
C ARG A 973 27.56 -5.92 -13.43
N PRO A 974 27.95 -4.71 -13.83
CA PRO A 974 28.84 -3.91 -12.99
C PRO A 974 28.17 -3.63 -11.64
N LEU A 975 28.90 -3.87 -10.53
CA LEU A 975 28.48 -3.49 -9.18
C LEU A 975 28.01 -2.03 -9.16
N PRO A 976 26.77 -1.72 -8.74
CA PRO A 976 26.29 -0.35 -8.74
C PRO A 976 27.07 0.50 -7.73
N SER A 977 27.33 1.76 -8.10
CA SER A 977 27.99 2.71 -7.19
C SER A 977 27.10 2.99 -5.98
N CYS A 978 27.66 2.91 -4.78
CA CYS A 978 26.94 3.18 -3.54
C CYS A 978 26.31 4.58 -3.57
N PRO A 979 25.01 4.72 -3.22
CA PRO A 979 24.31 6.00 -3.37
C PRO A 979 24.89 7.06 -2.44
N THR A 980 25.46 8.12 -3.02
CA THR A 980 25.96 9.26 -2.29
C THR A 980 24.80 10.14 -1.82
N ILE A 981 24.50 10.04 -0.53
CA ILE A 981 23.46 10.83 0.15
C ILE A 981 23.81 12.32 0.02
N THR A 982 23.13 13.01 -0.92
CA THR A 982 23.37 14.42 -1.22
C THR A 982 22.57 15.27 -0.25
N LEU A 983 23.18 15.60 0.89
CA LEU A 983 22.55 16.39 1.95
C LEU A 983 22.04 17.73 1.42
N ALA A 984 20.78 18.05 1.75
CA ALA A 984 20.15 19.31 1.41
C ALA A 984 20.81 20.45 2.20
N VAL A 985 21.33 21.46 1.50
CA VAL A 985 22.01 22.61 2.11
C VAL A 985 21.04 23.33 3.07
N PRO A 986 21.30 23.34 4.40
CA PRO A 986 20.37 23.88 5.37
C PRO A 986 20.31 25.40 5.29
N LYS A 987 19.11 25.96 5.25
CA LYS A 987 18.85 27.39 5.46
C LYS A 987 18.17 27.58 6.82
N PRO A 988 18.95 27.65 7.92
CA PRO A 988 18.42 27.64 9.28
C PRO A 988 17.52 28.84 9.57
N LEU A 989 16.45 28.58 10.32
CA LEU A 989 15.51 29.58 10.78
C LEU A 989 15.70 29.84 12.27
N ASN A 990 16.12 31.06 12.60
CA ASN A 990 16.22 31.59 13.97
C ASN A 990 14.83 32.00 14.51
N GLU A 991 13.84 31.12 14.32
CA GLU A 991 12.45 31.31 14.69
C GLU A 991 11.97 30.15 15.58
N SER A 992 10.95 30.41 16.40
CA SER A 992 10.31 29.38 17.22
C SER A 992 9.43 28.47 16.36
N VAL A 993 9.52 27.15 16.54
CA VAL A 993 8.67 26.17 15.83
C VAL A 993 7.18 26.53 15.94
N PRO A 994 6.44 26.72 14.83
CA PRO A 994 5.03 27.11 14.88
C PRO A 994 4.12 26.05 15.54
N ILE A 995 3.27 26.49 16.46
CA ILE A 995 2.41 25.62 17.31
C ILE A 995 1.41 24.76 16.51
N ASN A 996 1.10 25.16 15.26
CA ASN A 996 0.17 24.45 14.38
C ASN A 996 0.87 23.62 13.28
N LEU A 997 2.21 23.61 13.18
CA LEU A 997 2.95 23.06 12.04
C LEU A 997 2.64 21.58 11.76
N TYR A 998 2.42 20.77 12.80
CA TYR A 998 2.18 19.32 12.69
C TYR A 998 0.71 18.91 12.79
N LYS A 999 -0.22 19.87 12.65
CA LYS A 999 -1.64 19.55 12.47
C LYS A 999 -1.88 19.35 10.97
N PRO A 1000 -2.79 18.45 10.54
CA PRO A 1000 -3.23 18.45 9.14
C PRO A 1000 -3.71 19.85 8.78
N GLN A 1001 -3.27 20.37 7.63
CA GLN A 1001 -3.47 21.77 7.24
C GLN A 1001 -4.95 22.15 7.40
N LYS A 1002 -5.25 22.95 8.43
CA LYS A 1002 -6.59 23.51 8.61
C LYS A 1002 -6.83 24.48 7.47
N LEU A 1003 -7.72 24.13 6.55
CA LEU A 1003 -8.32 25.12 5.67
C LEU A 1003 -8.97 26.21 6.52
N LEU A 1004 -8.87 27.45 6.05
CA LEU A 1004 -9.51 28.60 6.67
C LEU A 1004 -11.03 28.41 6.60
N SER A 1005 -11.62 27.99 7.72
CA SER A 1005 -13.06 27.81 7.89
C SER A 1005 -13.76 29.17 7.93
N VAL A 1006 -14.12 29.68 6.75
CA VAL A 1006 -14.88 30.93 6.61
C VAL A 1006 -16.31 30.71 7.11
N GLY A 1007 -16.54 30.98 8.39
CA GLY A 1007 -17.86 31.21 8.98
C GLY A 1007 -18.31 30.21 10.06
N ASP A 1008 -17.77 30.32 11.28
CA ASP A 1008 -18.42 29.81 12.51
C ASP A 1008 -19.64 30.69 12.90
N THR A 1009 -20.44 31.12 11.92
CA THR A 1009 -21.50 32.13 12.06
C THR A 1009 -22.79 31.71 11.33
N ILE A 1010 -23.30 30.52 11.64
CA ILE A 1010 -24.71 30.18 11.41
C ILE A 1010 -25.32 29.77 12.77
N VAL A 1011 -26.30 30.57 13.18
CA VAL A 1011 -26.98 30.61 14.49
C VAL A 1011 -27.13 29.24 15.18
N ALA A 1012 -26.31 29.00 16.20
CA ALA A 1012 -26.60 28.01 17.23
C ALA A 1012 -27.63 28.59 18.21
N VAL A 1013 -28.76 27.92 18.38
CA VAL A 1013 -29.76 28.30 19.40
C VAL A 1013 -29.27 27.84 20.77
N ASN A 1014 -28.94 28.80 21.64
CA ASN A 1014 -28.58 28.54 23.04
C ASN A 1014 -29.68 27.75 23.77
N PRO A 1015 -29.28 26.87 24.70
CA PRO A 1015 -29.54 27.22 26.09
C PRO A 1015 -28.25 27.41 26.91
N VAL A 1016 -28.26 28.45 27.73
CA VAL A 1016 -27.18 28.85 28.65
C VAL A 1016 -27.13 27.93 29.87
N LEU A 1017 -25.93 27.61 30.38
CA LEU A 1017 -25.59 27.76 31.81
C LEU A 1017 -24.09 27.55 32.12
N GLN A 1018 -23.44 28.67 32.49
CA GLN A 1018 -22.34 28.83 33.44
C GLN A 1018 -21.15 27.86 33.42
N ASP A 1019 -20.03 28.38 32.90
CA ASP A 1019 -18.68 28.05 33.37
C ASP A 1019 -18.25 29.09 34.43
N SER A 1020 -17.42 28.74 35.42
CA SER A 1020 -16.85 29.72 36.37
C SER A 1020 -15.54 29.31 37.06
N ASN A 1021 -14.45 29.88 36.55
CA ASN A 1021 -13.12 30.08 37.13
C ASN A 1021 -12.15 28.89 37.32
N PRO A 1022 -10.85 29.09 37.00
CA PRO A 1022 -9.77 28.12 37.20
C PRO A 1022 -9.01 28.33 38.53
N LEU A 1023 -8.16 27.36 38.92
CA LEU A 1023 -6.76 27.58 39.36
C LEU A 1023 -6.07 26.27 39.85
N TRP A 1024 -4.74 26.37 40.05
CA TRP A 1024 -3.84 25.51 40.84
C TRP A 1024 -3.26 24.21 40.26
N LEU A 1025 -1.98 24.31 39.89
CA LEU A 1025 -1.01 23.22 40.04
C LEU A 1025 -0.67 23.02 41.54
N ARG A 1026 -0.60 21.77 42.02
CA ARG A 1026 0.62 21.17 42.61
C ARG A 1026 0.42 19.75 43.16
N ARG A 1027 1.46 18.93 42.95
CA ARG A 1027 1.91 17.72 43.68
C ARG A 1027 0.95 17.02 44.67
N ARG A 1028 0.97 15.68 44.63
CA ARG A 1028 1.20 14.90 45.86
C ARG A 1028 2.04 13.66 45.62
N VAL A 1029 2.92 13.36 46.57
CA VAL A 1029 3.74 12.15 46.69
C VAL A 1029 3.59 11.65 48.12
N GLY A 1030 3.61 10.33 48.32
CA GLY A 1030 3.80 9.70 49.63
C GLY A 1030 2.52 9.34 50.39
N GLY A 1031 2.59 8.24 51.15
CA GLY A 1031 1.49 7.74 51.99
C GLY A 1031 1.58 6.24 52.30
N ALA A 1032 2.56 5.82 53.11
CA ALA A 1032 2.58 4.51 53.74
C ALA A 1032 2.54 4.70 55.27
N ASN A 1033 1.65 3.98 55.96
CA ASN A 1033 1.39 4.18 57.39
C ASN A 1033 2.20 3.21 58.28
N ILE A 1034 2.88 3.76 59.29
CA ILE A 1034 3.13 3.13 60.60
C ILE A 1034 2.80 4.19 61.67
N PRO A 1035 2.25 3.85 62.86
CA PRO A 1035 1.30 4.74 63.53
C PRO A 1035 1.76 5.33 64.88
N THR A 1036 0.78 5.90 65.59
CA THR A 1036 0.63 6.11 67.05
C THR A 1036 1.15 7.37 67.76
N LEU A 1037 0.14 8.06 68.34
CA LEU A 1037 0.05 8.65 69.69
C LEU A 1037 0.36 10.14 69.97
N HIS A 1038 -0.60 10.71 70.72
CA HIS A 1038 -0.60 11.87 71.64
C HIS A 1038 -0.37 13.32 71.15
N HIS A 1039 -1.51 14.04 71.14
CA HIS A 1039 -1.83 15.24 71.94
C HIS A 1039 -0.92 16.49 71.98
N ALA A 1040 -1.63 17.61 71.76
CA ALA A 1040 -1.58 18.87 72.50
C ALA A 1040 -0.45 19.90 72.21
N GLU A 1041 -0.89 21.00 71.57
CA GLU A 1041 -0.57 22.41 71.82
C GLU A 1041 0.48 22.70 72.93
N ARG A 1042 1.53 23.51 72.70
CA ARG A 1042 1.40 24.97 72.50
C ARG A 1042 2.67 25.66 71.97
N ASN A 1043 2.41 26.78 71.27
CA ASN A 1043 3.11 28.06 71.03
C ASN A 1043 4.52 28.35 71.60
N ASN A 1044 5.10 29.43 71.03
CA ASN A 1044 6.29 30.21 71.43
C ASN A 1044 7.63 29.67 70.86
N ILE A 1045 8.63 30.49 70.47
CA ILE A 1045 8.80 31.97 70.40
C ILE A 1045 9.87 32.27 69.30
N ILE A 1046 9.82 33.37 68.52
CA ILE A 1046 10.67 34.59 68.59
C ILE A 1046 12.19 34.26 68.80
N ASP A 1047 13.19 34.79 68.08
CA ASP A 1047 13.37 36.05 67.30
C ASP A 1047 13.96 35.75 65.88
N GLU A 1048 14.59 36.61 65.05
CA GLU A 1048 15.34 37.87 65.25
C GLU A 1048 15.35 38.75 63.96
N LEU A 1049 15.81 40.00 64.03
CA LEU A 1049 15.79 41.02 62.95
C LEU A 1049 17.19 41.59 62.65
N GLU A 1050 17.44 41.95 61.39
CA GLU A 1050 18.19 43.14 60.89
C GLU A 1050 18.06 43.17 59.33
N GLN A 1051 17.60 44.25 58.69
CA GLN A 1051 18.29 45.49 58.29
C GLN A 1051 19.34 45.31 57.16
N SER A 1052 19.46 46.19 56.17
CA SER A 1052 18.60 47.32 55.71
C SER A 1052 19.02 47.77 54.29
N ASP A 1053 18.39 48.84 53.78
CA ASP A 1053 18.87 49.76 52.72
C ASP A 1053 18.84 49.22 51.27
N GLU A 1054 17.98 49.74 50.37
CA GLU A 1054 17.96 51.07 49.70
C GLU A 1054 18.84 51.10 48.42
N ASP A 1055 18.45 51.72 47.29
CA ASP A 1055 17.32 52.64 47.05
C ASP A 1055 16.73 52.61 45.60
N ASN A 1056 15.57 53.27 45.43
CA ASN A 1056 14.97 54.01 44.28
C ASN A 1056 15.52 53.88 42.82
N SER A 1057 14.78 54.11 41.72
CA SER A 1057 13.36 54.45 41.37
C SER A 1057 13.23 54.30 39.82
N GLU A 1058 12.13 54.43 39.07
CA GLU A 1058 10.86 55.20 39.15
C GLU A 1058 9.64 54.39 38.58
N LEU A 1059 8.47 55.03 38.42
CA LEU A 1059 7.17 54.36 38.37
C LEU A 1059 6.09 55.10 37.52
N PHE A 1060 5.14 54.33 36.96
CA PHE A 1060 3.81 54.70 36.41
C PHE A 1060 3.63 55.65 35.18
N THR A 1061 3.19 55.04 34.07
CA THR A 1061 2.01 55.38 33.22
C THR A 1061 1.47 56.82 33.09
N SER A 1062 1.10 57.23 31.85
CA SER A 1062 -0.28 57.12 31.31
C SER A 1062 -0.51 57.95 30.01
N ILE A 1063 -1.71 57.84 29.40
CA ILE A 1063 -2.31 58.70 28.33
C ILE A 1063 -1.66 58.52 26.94
N LEU A 1064 -2.33 58.12 25.84
CA LEU A 1064 -3.62 58.42 25.16
C LEU A 1064 -3.60 59.66 24.24
N GLU A 1065 -3.67 59.43 22.92
CA GLU A 1065 -4.10 60.28 21.77
C GLU A 1065 -3.72 59.48 20.47
N GLU A 1066 -4.31 59.61 19.26
CA GLU A 1066 -5.37 60.47 18.73
C GLU A 1066 -6.14 59.76 17.56
N ASN A 1067 -7.37 60.23 17.26
CA ASN A 1067 -8.17 60.31 16.00
C ASN A 1067 -8.15 59.21 14.90
N GLU A 1068 -9.21 58.86 14.13
CA GLU A 1068 -10.45 59.47 13.57
C GLU A 1068 -10.39 59.90 12.07
N GLN A 1069 -11.53 59.75 11.36
CA GLN A 1069 -11.95 60.38 10.08
C GLN A 1069 -11.32 60.03 8.71
N SER A 1070 -11.94 59.05 8.04
CA SER A 1070 -12.78 59.18 6.82
C SER A 1070 -12.34 59.89 5.50
N VAL A 1071 -12.56 59.15 4.40
CA VAL A 1071 -13.26 59.54 3.14
C VAL A 1071 -12.49 60.16 1.94
N ASP A 1072 -12.85 59.59 0.78
CA ASP A 1072 -12.65 60.00 -0.64
C ASP A 1072 -11.25 60.18 -1.26
N TYR A 1073 -11.12 59.68 -2.49
CA TYR A 1073 -11.02 60.57 -3.65
C TYR A 1073 -11.35 59.83 -4.96
N ALA A 1074 -12.40 60.28 -5.64
CA ALA A 1074 -12.72 59.82 -6.99
C ALA A 1074 -11.77 60.37 -8.06
N GLU A 1075 -11.55 59.52 -9.07
CA GLU A 1075 -11.39 59.83 -10.50
C GLU A 1075 -11.46 61.31 -10.93
N LEU A 1076 -10.40 61.82 -11.62
CA LEU A 1076 -10.58 62.44 -12.95
C LEU A 1076 -9.27 62.66 -13.76
N PHE A 1077 -9.39 62.36 -15.07
CA PHE A 1077 -8.78 63.05 -16.23
C PHE A 1077 -7.27 62.96 -16.58
N LYS A 1078 -7.08 62.30 -17.74
CA LYS A 1078 -6.36 62.77 -18.96
C LYS A 1078 -4.83 62.82 -18.96
N ARG A 1079 -4.24 61.99 -19.83
CA ARG A 1079 -3.44 62.32 -21.06
C ARG A 1079 -2.85 60.99 -21.60
N PHE A 1080 -2.66 60.75 -22.91
CA PHE A 1080 -3.03 61.49 -24.12
C PHE A 1080 -3.37 60.47 -25.24
N LEU A 1081 -4.21 60.87 -26.20
CA LEU A 1081 -4.39 60.15 -27.47
C LEU A 1081 -3.09 60.10 -28.29
N CYS A 1082 -2.90 59.02 -29.04
CA CYS A 1082 -2.31 59.09 -30.38
C CYS A 1082 -2.99 58.02 -31.26
N ALA A 1083 -3.21 58.34 -32.53
CA ALA A 1083 -4.03 57.53 -33.45
C ALA A 1083 -3.36 57.35 -34.81
N GLU A 1084 -3.82 56.33 -35.55
CA GLU A 1084 -3.76 56.12 -37.01
C GLU A 1084 -2.51 56.57 -37.80
N CYS A 1085 -1.90 55.64 -38.56
CA CYS A 1085 -2.13 55.60 -40.02
C CYS A 1085 -1.44 54.44 -40.76
N LEU A 1086 -1.87 54.27 -42.02
CA LEU A 1086 -1.22 53.63 -43.18
C LEU A 1086 -1.27 52.10 -43.38
N LYS A 1087 -1.77 51.76 -44.57
CA LYS A 1087 -1.82 50.45 -45.24
C LYS A 1087 -0.47 50.09 -45.85
N CYS A 1088 -0.26 48.82 -46.18
CA CYS A 1088 0.03 48.40 -47.56
C CYS A 1088 -0.19 46.89 -47.77
N ASP A 1089 -0.35 46.48 -49.03
CA ASP A 1089 -0.67 45.12 -49.49
C ASP A 1089 0.57 44.26 -49.84
N PHE A 1090 0.30 43.02 -50.31
CA PHE A 1090 1.21 42.09 -51.02
C PHE A 1090 2.22 41.27 -50.17
N ILE A 1091 2.67 40.06 -50.56
CA ILE A 1091 2.37 39.24 -51.77
C ILE A 1091 2.41 37.71 -51.46
N PHE A 1092 1.87 36.89 -52.38
CA PHE A 1092 1.98 35.41 -52.36
C PHE A 1092 3.41 34.94 -52.69
N GLU A 1093 3.87 33.82 -52.10
CA GLU A 1093 4.80 32.97 -52.86
C GLU A 1093 4.63 31.46 -52.61
N LYS A 1094 4.71 30.71 -53.71
CA LYS A 1094 4.79 29.23 -53.81
C LYS A 1094 5.90 28.92 -54.79
N PRO A 1095 6.72 27.89 -54.51
CA PRO A 1095 7.03 26.87 -55.52
C PRO A 1095 6.48 25.50 -55.03
N SER A 1096 5.71 24.72 -55.78
CA SER A 1096 5.97 24.03 -57.07
C SER A 1096 6.98 22.86 -56.91
N THR A 1097 6.58 21.61 -56.66
CA THR A 1097 5.86 20.60 -57.50
C THR A 1097 6.73 19.78 -58.45
N SER A 1098 6.27 18.55 -58.73
CA SER A 1098 6.68 17.59 -59.78
C SER A 1098 7.82 16.62 -59.45
N ALA A 1099 7.81 15.35 -59.92
CA ALA A 1099 6.68 14.51 -60.35
C ALA A 1099 7.10 13.04 -60.53
N ARG A 1100 6.28 12.09 -60.07
CA ARG A 1100 5.54 11.15 -60.94
C ARG A 1100 4.45 10.42 -60.17
#